data_AF-A0A0P8W8R6-F1
#
_entry.id   AF-A0A0P8W8R6-F1
#
_cell.length_a   1.000
_cell.length_b   1.000
_cell.length_c   1.000
_cell.angle_alpha   90.00
_cell.angle_beta   90.00
_cell.angle_gamma   90.00
#
_symmetry.space_group_name_H-M   'P 1'
#
loop_
_entity.id
_entity.type
_entity.pdbx_description
1 polymer ?
#
loop_
_entity_poly.entity_id
_entity_poly.type
_entity_poly.pdbx_seq_one_letter_code
_entity_poly.pdbx_strand_id
1 'polypeptide(L)'
;MKRNYLLILPLLLLCCLLFPTKAFAATDSDIHIEVTSPIDSLTSESGVVAVEQFPAEIPISVTASTGTLTEIKLQYEDGWRMIPSEYVLGIESKEKCGPYTITAKTDEGAVMMVTVNVVFQVKATYDTRYRTIGMNITEIYDGETQLVSFPEPQRIDMVNANTVADYEQERIAAWIGRQDGGTYTLCGSLVVEIHNIATGDIYGIYDTDTEFEELTARFGWTKKALVAFETMGNTELSYQAPVPVNVEATWCDGEKQEIYGTLTAQDKGVPELLYPYQTTSVTFHKNDISLSRNFSYLGLEWDYTPDSAEYADEESQTQTEITQKIHYQLPAADFYFKFEPTEGNDLSVVIRAPATVNRGADYSFTVIYRNSGESSAYDVPLQGTVDEAAIQEIPAMQDFSPNQSKTYTVTRTADTAADEIQLWANIGVPEGFVDGNPQNNTATAVIKIVDPEPEPTPEAAPDDPGDPDNPPDQPPDEKESCDLSAEILAAPTVYEQEEYSFTVSFTNQSEVSLRAVPLSGTNNEQSLSEIPATADFAPGETKTYTITGTAGSAGEVYRLWAHVDAPDGFEDENPVNNTAVTTVTVVEKPDTPDDPDNPDTPDDPDTPDTPDTPDDPEDPDNPDTPDNPDTPDTPVSRTCDVWTNLSTPPTVYEKEGYSFTVYFANSTGKTLTDVPLSVTINGRPVSSVPATAHFTAYEKKSYTVTATAGAKGEPLYIVAEISPPDGYTDENPANNRVSAEIIVLEKPYDLDVQRITPDRYRENQTVVTTIKVGNRGSLDFTPGQNVTVLFEIPELSFSQRMTAVIMKKDTWNTVSLCWDTPNVQSDQAITLIATINPDGALNNESSDDNNVYIRQAVIENVVYETPEESEALPDPPQRTGQSRVTWWEQRYENGQFVWHEYYAELSVSATLEYATKENGYLKSGYGYSIAVTPTVRTNYDKPELITNPQTAELYLPEYRYETAIPLVREGGQFIFAENPASPFLYRKQYLPLWFPDDTDYIAQLLVTDVHTPGGTLSKWIIGGELQIRVADSMYSDDVTTAD
;
A
#
# COMPACT_ATOMS: atom_id res chain seq x y z
N MET A 1 -52.43 -69.26 -25.51
CA MET A 1 -53.63 -68.41 -25.25
C MET A 1 -53.16 -67.07 -24.69
N LYS A 2 -54.00 -66.02 -24.70
CA LYS A 2 -53.72 -64.80 -23.92
C LYS A 2 -53.52 -65.15 -22.43
N ARG A 3 -52.34 -64.84 -21.86
CA ARG A 3 -52.19 -64.03 -20.62
C ARG A 3 -50.75 -64.03 -20.06
N ASN A 4 -50.32 -62.81 -19.69
CA ASN A 4 -49.59 -62.42 -18.47
C ASN A 4 -48.11 -62.80 -18.21
N TYR A 5 -47.32 -61.72 -18.08
CA TYR A 5 -46.29 -61.42 -17.05
C TYR A 5 -44.82 -61.87 -17.16
N LEU A 6 -43.96 -60.93 -16.72
CA LEU A 6 -42.54 -60.95 -16.29
C LEU A 6 -41.37 -60.91 -17.32
N LEU A 7 -40.65 -59.77 -17.28
CA LEU A 7 -39.24 -59.57 -16.85
C LEU A 7 -38.05 -60.10 -17.70
N ILE A 8 -36.93 -59.35 -17.60
CA ILE A 8 -35.49 -59.66 -17.84
C ILE A 8 -34.80 -58.89 -19.00
N LEU A 9 -33.68 -58.23 -18.65
CA LEU A 9 -32.63 -57.60 -19.49
C LEU A 9 -31.42 -58.56 -19.54
N PRO A 10 -30.53 -58.55 -20.57
CA PRO A 10 -29.30 -57.74 -20.44
C PRO A 10 -28.64 -57.20 -21.74
N LEU A 11 -27.99 -56.04 -21.58
CA LEU A 11 -26.68 -55.57 -22.09
C LEU A 11 -25.94 -56.27 -23.27
N LEU A 12 -25.49 -55.49 -24.29
CA LEU A 12 -24.06 -55.21 -24.59
C LEU A 12 -23.82 -54.20 -25.76
N LEU A 13 -22.90 -53.23 -25.54
CA LEU A 13 -22.06 -52.40 -26.47
C LEU A 13 -22.69 -51.73 -27.73
N LEU A 14 -22.26 -50.54 -28.20
CA LEU A 14 -21.05 -49.71 -27.98
C LEU A 14 -21.41 -48.19 -27.97
N CYS A 15 -20.51 -47.34 -27.46
CA CYS A 15 -20.74 -45.95 -27.05
C CYS A 15 -21.08 -44.90 -28.13
N CYS A 16 -22.01 -44.01 -27.80
CA CYS A 16 -21.87 -42.54 -27.89
C CYS A 16 -21.96 -42.02 -26.43
N LEU A 17 -21.31 -40.94 -26.01
CA LEU A 17 -21.61 -39.55 -26.36
C LEU A 17 -20.47 -38.60 -25.93
N LEU A 18 -20.29 -37.53 -26.72
CA LEU A 18 -19.93 -36.17 -26.32
C LEU A 18 -18.64 -35.94 -25.50
N PHE A 19 -17.59 -35.49 -26.19
CA PHE A 19 -16.81 -34.36 -25.69
C PHE A 19 -17.66 -33.09 -25.87
N PRO A 20 -17.80 -32.22 -24.85
CA PRO A 20 -18.30 -30.87 -25.07
C PRO A 20 -17.27 -30.06 -25.87
N THR A 21 -17.78 -29.36 -26.87
CA THR A 21 -17.05 -28.44 -27.74
C THR A 21 -16.39 -27.31 -26.94
N LYS A 22 -15.09 -27.09 -27.20
CA LYS A 22 -14.52 -25.75 -27.26
C LYS A 22 -13.89 -25.57 -28.64
N ALA A 23 -14.71 -25.24 -29.62
CA ALA A 23 -14.18 -24.43 -30.71
C ALA A 23 -13.92 -23.05 -30.12
N PHE A 24 -12.75 -22.50 -30.41
CA PHE A 24 -12.44 -21.14 -30.01
C PHE A 24 -13.19 -20.23 -30.97
N ALA A 25 -14.22 -19.60 -30.42
CA ALA A 25 -14.71 -18.32 -30.91
C ALA A 25 -13.60 -17.28 -30.81
N ALA A 26 -13.70 -16.19 -31.57
CA ALA A 26 -12.85 -15.03 -31.34
C ALA A 26 -12.98 -14.63 -29.86
N THR A 27 -11.89 -14.69 -29.10
CA THR A 27 -11.93 -14.41 -27.65
C THR A 27 -12.52 -13.03 -27.41
N ASP A 28 -13.47 -12.97 -26.47
CA ASP A 28 -14.16 -11.75 -26.06
C ASP A 28 -15.02 -11.08 -27.15
N SER A 29 -15.66 -11.87 -28.02
CA SER A 29 -16.72 -11.40 -28.92
C SER A 29 -18.09 -11.27 -28.22
N ASP A 30 -18.81 -10.20 -28.56
CA ASP A 30 -20.18 -9.91 -28.12
C ASP A 30 -21.24 -10.72 -28.88
N ILE A 31 -20.85 -11.29 -30.02
CA ILE A 31 -21.70 -12.07 -30.92
C ILE A 31 -20.98 -13.36 -31.24
N HIS A 32 -21.69 -14.49 -31.13
CA HIS A 32 -21.19 -15.79 -31.57
C HIS A 32 -22.03 -16.28 -32.74
N ILE A 33 -21.37 -16.56 -33.87
CA ILE A 33 -21.97 -17.16 -35.07
C ILE A 33 -21.42 -18.58 -35.19
N GLU A 34 -22.19 -19.55 -34.69
CA GLU A 34 -21.83 -20.96 -34.76
C GLU A 34 -22.33 -21.57 -36.08
N VAL A 35 -21.42 -21.93 -36.99
CA VAL A 35 -21.75 -22.73 -38.18
C VAL A 35 -21.19 -24.13 -38.05
N THR A 36 -22.06 -25.14 -37.93
CA THR A 36 -21.64 -26.53 -37.67
C THR A 36 -21.43 -27.32 -38.96
N SER A 37 -20.24 -27.90 -39.15
CA SER A 37 -19.96 -28.81 -40.29
C SER A 37 -20.65 -30.16 -40.12
N PRO A 38 -21.42 -30.66 -41.11
CA PRO A 38 -22.08 -31.97 -41.03
C PRO A 38 -21.14 -33.17 -41.20
N ILE A 39 -19.86 -33.01 -41.60
CA ILE A 39 -18.92 -34.14 -41.71
C ILE A 39 -18.31 -34.51 -40.37
N ASP A 40 -17.85 -33.50 -39.62
CA ASP A 40 -16.96 -33.68 -38.46
C ASP A 40 -17.53 -33.08 -37.16
N SER A 41 -18.74 -32.49 -37.20
CA SER A 41 -19.40 -31.76 -36.09
C SER A 41 -18.60 -30.58 -35.52
N LEU A 42 -17.54 -30.16 -36.22
CA LEU A 42 -16.73 -29.00 -35.87
C LEU A 42 -17.50 -27.73 -36.17
N THR A 43 -17.45 -26.78 -35.24
CA THR A 43 -18.11 -25.48 -35.34
C THR A 43 -17.10 -24.43 -35.82
N SER A 44 -17.56 -23.53 -36.68
CA SER A 44 -16.73 -22.52 -37.37
C SER A 44 -17.34 -21.15 -37.14
N GLU A 45 -16.54 -20.19 -36.66
CA GLU A 45 -16.94 -18.78 -36.58
C GLU A 45 -16.46 -17.92 -37.75
N SER A 46 -15.39 -18.29 -38.46
CA SER A 46 -15.00 -17.65 -39.74
C SER A 46 -14.04 -18.59 -40.46
N GLY A 47 -14.42 -19.09 -41.64
CA GLY A 47 -13.80 -20.36 -42.01
C GLY A 47 -14.37 -21.22 -43.13
N VAL A 48 -14.07 -22.51 -43.02
CA VAL A 48 -14.34 -23.55 -44.03
C VAL A 48 -15.33 -24.57 -43.48
N VAL A 49 -16.46 -24.74 -44.16
CA VAL A 49 -17.54 -25.65 -43.76
C VAL A 49 -17.63 -26.83 -44.73
N ALA A 50 -17.27 -28.02 -44.25
CA ALA A 50 -17.09 -29.20 -45.07
C ALA A 50 -18.42 -29.99 -45.26
N VAL A 51 -18.74 -30.42 -46.48
CA VAL A 51 -19.93 -31.26 -46.79
C VAL A 51 -19.59 -32.50 -47.65
N GLU A 52 -20.08 -33.70 -47.29
CA GLU A 52 -19.70 -34.98 -47.96
C GLU A 52 -20.72 -35.54 -48.96
N GLN A 53 -21.97 -35.07 -48.88
CA GLN A 53 -23.10 -35.52 -49.68
C GLN A 53 -24.12 -34.40 -49.85
N PHE A 54 -24.95 -34.49 -50.90
CA PHE A 54 -25.97 -33.51 -51.21
C PHE A 54 -27.36 -34.18 -51.27
N PRO A 55 -28.43 -33.53 -50.79
CA PRO A 55 -28.42 -32.23 -50.11
C PRO A 55 -27.71 -32.31 -48.73
N ALA A 56 -27.03 -31.24 -48.35
CA ALA A 56 -26.46 -31.06 -47.02
C ALA A 56 -27.27 -30.03 -46.24
N GLU A 57 -27.45 -30.27 -44.94
CA GLU A 57 -28.05 -29.34 -44.00
C GLU A 57 -26.93 -28.83 -43.07
N ILE A 58 -26.72 -27.52 -43.06
CA ILE A 58 -25.70 -26.84 -42.25
C ILE A 58 -26.43 -26.00 -41.19
N PRO A 59 -26.40 -26.40 -39.90
CA PRO A 59 -26.91 -25.57 -38.81
C PRO A 59 -26.13 -24.26 -38.69
N ILE A 60 -26.86 -23.19 -38.44
CA ILE A 60 -26.35 -21.86 -38.11
C ILE A 60 -27.07 -21.42 -36.84
N SER A 61 -26.36 -21.29 -35.72
CA SER A 61 -26.83 -20.61 -34.52
C SER A 61 -26.15 -19.24 -34.41
N VAL A 62 -26.90 -18.22 -34.02
CA VAL A 62 -26.37 -16.88 -33.74
C VAL A 62 -26.88 -16.44 -32.37
N THR A 63 -25.94 -16.17 -31.47
CA THR A 63 -26.22 -15.67 -30.13
C THR A 63 -25.46 -14.37 -29.88
N ALA A 64 -25.89 -13.61 -28.88
CA ALA A 64 -25.16 -12.45 -28.40
C ALA A 64 -24.94 -12.60 -26.88
N SER A 65 -23.74 -12.29 -26.43
CA SER A 65 -23.35 -12.25 -25.02
C SER A 65 -23.63 -10.88 -24.39
N THR A 66 -23.65 -9.81 -25.22
CA THR A 66 -24.09 -8.45 -24.85
C THR A 66 -25.27 -8.00 -25.72
N GLY A 67 -26.13 -7.12 -25.18
CA GLY A 67 -27.29 -6.58 -25.90
C GLY A 67 -28.32 -7.63 -26.38
N THR A 68 -29.09 -7.28 -27.40
CA THR A 68 -30.05 -8.13 -28.09
C THR A 68 -29.86 -8.09 -29.61
N LEU A 69 -30.00 -9.24 -30.28
CA LEU A 69 -29.81 -9.35 -31.73
C LEU A 69 -30.90 -8.58 -32.50
N THR A 70 -30.50 -7.54 -33.23
CA THR A 70 -31.38 -6.65 -34.01
C THR A 70 -31.49 -7.05 -35.48
N GLU A 71 -30.41 -7.56 -36.06
CA GLU A 71 -30.31 -7.96 -37.47
C GLU A 71 -29.47 -9.24 -37.60
N ILE A 72 -29.95 -10.24 -38.33
CA ILE A 72 -29.15 -11.38 -38.80
C ILE A 72 -29.42 -11.61 -40.29
N LYS A 73 -28.41 -11.37 -41.11
CA LYS A 73 -28.47 -11.36 -42.57
C LYS A 73 -27.55 -12.44 -43.12
N LEU A 74 -28.07 -13.30 -44.01
CA LEU A 74 -27.31 -14.28 -44.77
C LEU A 74 -27.21 -13.84 -46.24
N GLN A 75 -26.00 -13.74 -46.77
CA GLN A 75 -25.65 -13.33 -48.13
C GLN A 75 -24.89 -14.46 -48.85
N TYR A 76 -25.15 -14.59 -50.15
CA TYR A 76 -24.61 -15.62 -51.05
C TYR A 76 -24.59 -15.08 -52.49
N GLU A 77 -23.94 -15.79 -53.42
CA GLU A 77 -23.73 -15.35 -54.82
C GLU A 77 -25.01 -14.80 -55.51
N ASP A 78 -26.14 -15.50 -55.36
CA ASP A 78 -27.45 -15.14 -55.96
C ASP A 78 -28.28 -14.13 -55.13
N GLY A 79 -27.77 -13.55 -54.03
CA GLY A 79 -28.46 -12.52 -53.25
C GLY A 79 -28.35 -12.64 -51.72
N TRP A 80 -29.35 -12.13 -50.99
CA TRP A 80 -29.35 -12.15 -49.52
C TRP A 80 -30.75 -12.36 -48.94
N ARG A 81 -30.82 -12.70 -47.65
CA ARG A 81 -32.06 -12.77 -46.86
C ARG A 81 -31.81 -12.51 -45.38
N MET A 82 -32.86 -12.14 -44.66
CA MET A 82 -32.89 -12.22 -43.20
C MET A 82 -33.10 -13.66 -42.75
N ILE A 83 -32.44 -14.07 -41.67
CA ILE A 83 -32.61 -15.37 -41.01
C ILE A 83 -32.92 -15.18 -39.51
N PRO A 84 -33.62 -16.13 -38.86
CA PRO A 84 -33.68 -16.20 -37.40
C PRO A 84 -32.32 -16.58 -36.79
N SER A 85 -32.19 -16.47 -35.46
CA SER A 85 -31.01 -16.91 -34.70
C SER A 85 -30.70 -18.40 -34.84
N GLU A 86 -31.72 -19.23 -35.04
CA GLU A 86 -31.59 -20.66 -35.29
C GLU A 86 -32.04 -20.98 -36.73
N TYR A 87 -31.09 -21.22 -37.63
CA TYR A 87 -31.34 -21.44 -39.05
C TYR A 87 -30.62 -22.69 -39.58
N VAL A 88 -31.17 -23.28 -40.65
CA VAL A 88 -30.53 -24.40 -41.36
C VAL A 88 -30.34 -24.01 -42.81
N LEU A 89 -29.08 -23.90 -43.23
CA LEU A 89 -28.69 -23.64 -44.60
C LEU A 89 -28.66 -24.96 -45.38
N GLY A 90 -29.55 -25.08 -46.38
CA GLY A 90 -29.59 -26.21 -47.30
C GLY A 90 -28.69 -26.00 -48.52
N ILE A 91 -27.77 -26.93 -48.77
CA ILE A 91 -26.88 -26.96 -49.93
C ILE A 91 -27.27 -28.14 -50.83
N GLU A 92 -27.90 -27.84 -51.97
CA GLU A 92 -28.51 -28.85 -52.84
C GLU A 92 -27.54 -29.56 -53.80
N SER A 93 -26.38 -28.95 -54.12
CA SER A 93 -25.39 -29.51 -55.06
C SER A 93 -24.00 -28.86 -54.93
N LYS A 94 -22.99 -29.42 -55.62
CA LYS A 94 -21.61 -28.89 -55.63
C LYS A 94 -21.56 -27.47 -56.21
N GLU A 95 -22.44 -27.14 -57.14
CA GLU A 95 -22.56 -25.81 -57.74
C GLU A 95 -23.17 -24.77 -56.77
N LYS A 96 -23.46 -25.15 -55.53
CA LYS A 96 -23.80 -24.28 -54.40
C LYS A 96 -22.80 -24.38 -53.23
N CYS A 97 -21.63 -24.98 -53.46
CA CYS A 97 -20.45 -24.75 -52.63
C CYS A 97 -19.81 -23.39 -52.99
N GLY A 98 -19.25 -22.69 -52.01
CA GLY A 98 -18.73 -21.32 -52.15
C GLY A 98 -18.94 -20.49 -50.88
N PRO A 99 -18.60 -19.18 -50.91
CA PRO A 99 -18.70 -18.29 -49.77
C PRO A 99 -20.15 -17.91 -49.43
N TYR A 100 -20.48 -17.97 -48.14
CA TYR A 100 -21.71 -17.49 -47.54
C TYR A 100 -21.36 -16.52 -46.42
N THR A 101 -21.81 -15.27 -46.52
CA THR A 101 -21.53 -14.24 -45.49
C THR A 101 -22.74 -14.06 -44.58
N ILE A 102 -22.54 -14.29 -43.29
CA ILE A 102 -23.48 -14.00 -42.21
C ILE A 102 -23.07 -12.66 -41.60
N THR A 103 -24.02 -11.74 -41.44
CA THR A 103 -23.83 -10.49 -40.69
C THR A 103 -24.84 -10.46 -39.57
N ALA A 104 -24.38 -10.35 -38.33
CA ALA A 104 -25.20 -10.23 -37.14
C ALA A 104 -24.92 -8.91 -36.43
N LYS A 105 -25.94 -8.31 -35.80
CA LYS A 105 -25.84 -7.03 -35.09
C LYS A 105 -26.59 -7.07 -33.77
N THR A 106 -26.11 -6.33 -32.76
CA THR A 106 -26.85 -6.06 -31.53
C THR A 106 -27.50 -4.66 -31.54
N ASP A 107 -28.24 -4.33 -30.50
CA ASP A 107 -28.72 -2.98 -30.15
C ASP A 107 -27.66 -2.14 -29.42
N GLU A 108 -26.59 -2.78 -28.93
CA GLU A 108 -25.44 -2.16 -28.26
C GLU A 108 -24.30 -1.76 -29.24
N GLY A 109 -24.49 -1.96 -30.54
CA GLY A 109 -23.54 -1.54 -31.58
C GLY A 109 -22.54 -2.59 -32.06
N ALA A 110 -22.52 -3.79 -31.47
CA ALA A 110 -21.70 -4.90 -31.95
C ALA A 110 -22.17 -5.35 -33.35
N VAL A 111 -21.22 -5.59 -34.26
CA VAL A 111 -21.46 -6.07 -35.63
C VAL A 111 -20.41 -7.12 -36.02
N MET A 112 -20.83 -8.39 -36.05
CA MET A 112 -19.99 -9.50 -36.50
C MET A 112 -20.32 -9.85 -37.95
N MET A 113 -19.30 -9.95 -38.79
CA MET A 113 -19.40 -10.38 -40.18
C MET A 113 -18.48 -11.57 -40.45
N VAL A 114 -19.11 -12.66 -40.88
CA VAL A 114 -18.52 -13.99 -40.97
C VAL A 114 -18.78 -14.55 -42.35
N THR A 115 -17.72 -14.74 -43.15
CA THR A 115 -17.78 -15.55 -44.35
C THR A 115 -17.39 -16.98 -44.02
N VAL A 116 -18.31 -17.91 -44.28
CA VAL A 116 -18.04 -19.35 -44.28
C VAL A 116 -17.99 -19.85 -45.73
N ASN A 117 -16.85 -20.38 -46.15
CA ASN A 117 -16.71 -21.05 -47.44
C ASN A 117 -17.16 -22.50 -47.33
N VAL A 118 -18.29 -22.84 -47.94
CA VAL A 118 -18.80 -24.22 -47.97
C VAL A 118 -18.03 -25.02 -49.00
N VAL A 119 -17.21 -25.97 -48.57
CA VAL A 119 -16.38 -26.82 -49.44
C VAL A 119 -16.89 -28.26 -49.47
N PHE A 120 -16.77 -28.92 -50.61
CA PHE A 120 -17.05 -30.35 -50.71
C PHE A 120 -15.84 -31.13 -50.20
N GLN A 121 -16.03 -32.07 -49.27
CA GLN A 121 -14.94 -32.86 -48.67
C GLN A 121 -15.35 -34.33 -48.54
N VAL A 122 -14.43 -35.24 -48.83
CA VAL A 122 -14.71 -36.69 -48.76
C VAL A 122 -13.51 -37.51 -48.32
N LYS A 123 -13.80 -38.63 -47.68
CA LYS A 123 -12.79 -39.61 -47.25
C LYS A 123 -12.05 -40.21 -48.46
N ALA A 124 -10.73 -40.38 -48.33
CA ALA A 124 -9.90 -41.06 -49.32
C ALA A 124 -10.24 -42.56 -49.39
N THR A 125 -9.63 -43.28 -50.33
CA THR A 125 -9.57 -44.74 -50.23
C THR A 125 -8.60 -45.16 -49.13
N TYR A 126 -8.91 -46.26 -48.44
CA TYR A 126 -8.10 -46.81 -47.34
C TYR A 126 -7.98 -45.83 -46.15
N ASP A 127 -6.88 -45.90 -45.40
CA ASP A 127 -6.69 -45.18 -44.13
C ASP A 127 -6.14 -43.76 -44.29
N THR A 128 -5.85 -43.31 -45.52
CA THR A 128 -5.40 -41.93 -45.78
C THR A 128 -6.55 -40.93 -45.59
N ARG A 129 -6.28 -39.80 -44.96
CA ARG A 129 -7.19 -38.65 -44.81
C ARG A 129 -6.43 -37.35 -45.06
N TYR A 130 -7.18 -36.26 -45.14
CA TYR A 130 -6.63 -34.91 -45.13
C TYR A 130 -7.43 -34.04 -44.17
N ARG A 131 -6.79 -32.98 -43.66
CA ARG A 131 -7.43 -31.88 -42.92
C ARG A 131 -6.80 -30.57 -43.36
N THR A 132 -7.59 -29.50 -43.43
CA THR A 132 -7.06 -28.14 -43.61
C THR A 132 -6.24 -27.77 -42.38
N ILE A 133 -5.12 -27.07 -42.58
CA ILE A 133 -4.27 -26.56 -41.50
C ILE A 133 -3.90 -25.08 -41.67
N GLY A 134 -4.39 -24.44 -42.74
CA GLY A 134 -4.16 -23.04 -43.02
C GLY A 134 -4.57 -22.65 -44.44
N MET A 135 -4.27 -21.40 -44.81
CA MET A 135 -4.60 -20.82 -46.11
C MET A 135 -3.43 -19.95 -46.60
N ASN A 136 -3.09 -20.05 -47.87
CA ASN A 136 -2.06 -19.24 -48.53
C ASN A 136 -2.72 -18.05 -49.21
N ILE A 137 -2.71 -16.89 -48.55
CA ILE A 137 -3.31 -15.65 -49.05
C ILE A 137 -2.50 -15.10 -50.22
N THR A 138 -3.16 -14.86 -51.35
CA THR A 138 -2.57 -14.25 -52.54
C THR A 138 -3.02 -12.80 -52.70
N GLU A 139 -4.26 -12.47 -52.32
CA GLU A 139 -4.87 -11.17 -52.53
C GLU A 139 -5.79 -10.78 -51.37
N ILE A 140 -5.93 -9.48 -51.11
CA ILE A 140 -6.88 -8.92 -50.12
C ILE A 140 -7.71 -7.83 -50.78
N TYR A 141 -9.01 -7.85 -50.55
CA TYR A 141 -10.01 -6.97 -51.17
C TYR A 141 -10.82 -6.16 -50.16
N ASP A 142 -11.21 -4.96 -50.59
CA ASP A 142 -12.15 -4.02 -49.96
C ASP A 142 -13.35 -3.89 -50.93
N GLY A 143 -14.37 -4.71 -50.70
CA GLY A 143 -15.44 -4.95 -51.67
C GLY A 143 -14.90 -5.50 -52.99
N GLU A 144 -15.16 -4.80 -54.10
CA GLU A 144 -14.61 -5.14 -55.43
C GLU A 144 -13.18 -4.60 -55.65
N THR A 145 -12.61 -3.86 -54.70
CA THR A 145 -11.31 -3.17 -54.85
C THR A 145 -10.19 -4.01 -54.27
N GLN A 146 -9.24 -4.44 -55.09
CA GLN A 146 -8.03 -5.10 -54.62
C GLN A 146 -7.13 -4.10 -53.85
N LEU A 147 -6.84 -4.39 -52.58
CA LEU A 147 -5.92 -3.60 -51.76
C LEU A 147 -4.50 -4.15 -51.78
N VAL A 148 -4.37 -5.47 -51.60
CA VAL A 148 -3.08 -6.15 -51.48
C VAL A 148 -3.00 -7.29 -52.51
N SER A 149 -1.82 -7.45 -53.09
CA SER A 149 -1.47 -8.57 -53.97
C SER A 149 -0.07 -9.03 -53.58
N PHE A 150 0.07 -10.29 -53.20
CA PHE A 150 1.33 -10.86 -52.73
C PHE A 150 2.06 -11.57 -53.88
N PRO A 151 3.31 -11.19 -54.21
CA PRO A 151 4.10 -11.88 -55.23
C PRO A 151 4.44 -13.34 -54.87
N GLU A 152 4.49 -13.64 -53.58
CA GLU A 152 4.63 -14.98 -53.01
C GLU A 152 3.52 -15.15 -51.96
N PRO A 153 2.71 -16.23 -52.00
CA PRO A 153 1.54 -16.36 -51.11
C PRO A 153 1.91 -16.30 -49.63
N GLN A 154 1.12 -15.60 -48.83
CA GLN A 154 1.31 -15.46 -47.39
C GLN A 154 0.45 -16.47 -46.63
N ARG A 155 1.10 -17.47 -46.05
CA ARG A 155 0.44 -18.49 -45.23
C ARG A 155 -0.14 -17.87 -43.95
N ILE A 156 -1.44 -18.06 -43.69
CA ILE A 156 -2.10 -17.96 -42.38
C ILE A 156 -2.47 -19.35 -41.86
N ASP A 157 -2.49 -19.55 -40.54
CA ASP A 157 -2.85 -20.82 -39.92
C ASP A 157 -4.32 -20.90 -39.50
N MET A 158 -4.85 -22.14 -39.50
CA MET A 158 -6.23 -22.45 -39.17
C MET A 158 -6.32 -23.48 -38.04
N VAL A 159 -7.04 -23.12 -36.98
CA VAL A 159 -7.34 -23.98 -35.83
C VAL A 159 -8.56 -24.84 -36.13
N ASN A 160 -8.59 -26.06 -35.60
CA ASN A 160 -9.67 -27.04 -35.80
C ASN A 160 -10.03 -27.30 -37.29
N ALA A 161 -9.09 -27.06 -38.20
CA ALA A 161 -9.24 -27.16 -39.65
C ALA A 161 -10.30 -26.24 -40.30
N ASN A 162 -10.92 -25.33 -39.54
CA ASN A 162 -11.98 -24.46 -40.05
C ASN A 162 -11.81 -22.99 -39.66
N THR A 163 -11.35 -22.64 -38.46
CA THR A 163 -11.31 -21.24 -37.98
C THR A 163 -9.93 -20.61 -38.15
N VAL A 164 -9.84 -19.33 -38.55
CA VAL A 164 -8.57 -18.57 -38.57
C VAL A 164 -8.04 -18.42 -37.14
N ALA A 165 -6.73 -18.61 -36.92
CA ALA A 165 -6.17 -18.51 -35.58
C ALA A 165 -6.15 -17.07 -35.04
N ASP A 166 -6.48 -16.86 -33.76
CA ASP A 166 -6.59 -15.51 -33.16
C ASP A 166 -5.30 -14.69 -33.20
N TYR A 167 -4.14 -15.34 -33.11
CA TYR A 167 -2.83 -14.67 -33.22
C TYR A 167 -2.52 -14.16 -34.64
N GLU A 168 -3.31 -14.52 -35.65
CA GLU A 168 -3.16 -14.02 -37.02
C GLU A 168 -3.83 -12.66 -37.24
N GLN A 169 -4.75 -12.27 -36.35
CA GLN A 169 -5.61 -11.09 -36.55
C GLN A 169 -4.78 -9.79 -36.66
N GLU A 170 -3.73 -9.63 -35.84
CA GLU A 170 -2.80 -8.49 -35.92
C GLU A 170 -1.97 -8.50 -37.20
N ARG A 171 -1.50 -9.68 -37.64
CA ARG A 171 -0.67 -9.81 -38.84
C ARG A 171 -1.48 -9.50 -40.10
N ILE A 172 -2.75 -9.89 -40.13
CA ILE A 172 -3.69 -9.52 -41.19
C ILE A 172 -3.99 -8.02 -41.16
N ALA A 173 -4.18 -7.42 -39.98
CA ALA A 173 -4.30 -5.96 -39.83
C ALA A 173 -3.11 -5.21 -40.44
N ALA A 174 -1.89 -5.68 -40.15
CA ALA A 174 -0.65 -5.07 -40.63
C ALA A 174 -0.48 -5.17 -42.16
N TRP A 175 -1.02 -6.21 -42.81
CA TRP A 175 -1.05 -6.30 -44.27
C TRP A 175 -2.02 -5.31 -44.92
N ILE A 176 -3.19 -5.12 -44.31
CA ILE A 176 -4.21 -4.18 -44.78
C ILE A 176 -3.77 -2.73 -44.54
N GLY A 177 -3.05 -2.49 -43.44
CA GLY A 177 -2.53 -1.17 -43.07
C GLY A 177 -3.62 -0.19 -42.63
N ARG A 178 -4.74 -0.69 -42.12
CA ARG A 178 -5.89 0.10 -41.64
C ARG A 178 -6.43 -0.47 -40.33
N GLN A 179 -6.89 0.42 -39.46
CA GLN A 179 -7.59 0.12 -38.21
C GLN A 179 -8.89 0.94 -38.19
N ASP A 180 -9.80 0.62 -39.10
CA ASP A 180 -10.98 1.43 -39.44
C ASP A 180 -12.32 0.71 -39.21
N GLY A 181 -12.32 -0.45 -38.55
CA GLY A 181 -13.53 -1.26 -38.36
C GLY A 181 -14.06 -1.89 -39.66
N GLY A 182 -13.35 -1.74 -40.78
CA GLY A 182 -13.75 -2.24 -42.08
C GLY A 182 -13.74 -3.77 -42.17
N THR A 183 -14.54 -4.33 -43.08
CA THR A 183 -14.50 -5.75 -43.42
C THR A 183 -13.81 -5.96 -44.76
N TYR A 184 -12.85 -6.89 -44.78
CA TYR A 184 -11.97 -7.19 -45.89
C TYR A 184 -12.10 -8.66 -46.30
N THR A 185 -11.95 -8.96 -47.59
CA THR A 185 -11.97 -10.34 -48.09
C THR A 185 -10.55 -10.82 -48.36
N LEU A 186 -10.15 -11.91 -47.72
CA LEU A 186 -8.88 -12.61 -47.93
C LEU A 186 -9.09 -13.70 -48.98
N CYS A 187 -8.30 -13.69 -50.05
CA CYS A 187 -8.41 -14.64 -51.17
C CYS A 187 -7.14 -15.49 -51.30
N GLY A 188 -7.30 -16.79 -51.59
CA GLY A 188 -6.17 -17.71 -51.69
C GLY A 188 -6.53 -19.20 -51.68
N SER A 189 -5.53 -20.06 -51.62
CA SER A 189 -5.65 -21.52 -51.62
C SER A 189 -5.60 -22.10 -50.20
N LEU A 190 -6.39 -23.12 -49.91
CA LEU A 190 -6.26 -23.84 -48.63
C LEU A 190 -5.02 -24.76 -48.66
N VAL A 191 -4.41 -24.97 -47.49
CA VAL A 191 -3.30 -25.89 -47.30
C VAL A 191 -3.76 -27.08 -46.47
N VAL A 192 -3.52 -28.29 -46.97
CA VAL A 192 -4.00 -29.53 -46.36
C VAL A 192 -2.86 -30.43 -45.89
N GLU A 193 -3.01 -30.96 -44.68
CA GLU A 193 -2.15 -32.00 -44.13
C GLU A 193 -2.73 -33.38 -44.44
N ILE A 194 -1.96 -34.22 -45.12
CA ILE A 194 -2.31 -35.60 -45.44
C ILE A 194 -1.76 -36.50 -44.33
N HIS A 195 -2.62 -37.33 -43.73
CA HIS A 195 -2.26 -38.22 -42.64
C HIS A 195 -2.93 -39.58 -42.75
N ASN A 196 -2.43 -40.57 -42.03
CA ASN A 196 -3.06 -41.86 -41.85
C ASN A 196 -3.94 -41.86 -40.59
N ILE A 197 -5.24 -42.15 -40.73
CA ILE A 197 -6.18 -42.13 -39.59
C ILE A 197 -5.97 -43.28 -38.59
N ALA A 198 -5.35 -44.38 -39.02
CA ALA A 198 -5.14 -45.57 -38.20
C ALA A 198 -3.82 -45.56 -37.42
N THR A 199 -2.79 -44.84 -37.92
CA THR A 199 -1.47 -44.74 -37.28
C THR A 199 -1.11 -43.35 -36.78
N GLY A 200 -1.77 -42.29 -37.27
CA GLY A 200 -1.40 -40.90 -37.02
C GLY A 200 -0.24 -40.39 -37.88
N ASP A 201 0.37 -41.23 -38.73
CA ASP A 201 1.51 -40.83 -39.56
C ASP A 201 1.14 -39.70 -40.54
N ILE A 202 1.90 -38.60 -40.51
CA ILE A 202 1.77 -37.50 -41.47
C ILE A 202 2.55 -37.84 -42.75
N TYR A 203 1.88 -37.78 -43.90
CA TYR A 203 2.42 -38.09 -45.22
C TYR A 203 2.88 -36.86 -46.01
N GLY A 204 2.53 -35.66 -45.55
CA GLY A 204 2.97 -34.39 -46.12
C GLY A 204 1.91 -33.30 -45.98
N ILE A 205 2.34 -32.07 -46.23
CA ILE A 205 1.50 -30.88 -46.29
C ILE A 205 1.54 -30.42 -47.75
N TYR A 206 0.39 -30.06 -48.32
CA TYR A 206 0.27 -29.63 -49.71
C TYR A 206 -0.66 -28.44 -49.86
N ASP A 207 -0.25 -27.47 -50.65
CA ASP A 207 -1.13 -26.40 -51.14
C ASP A 207 -2.10 -26.93 -52.20
N THR A 208 -3.38 -26.56 -52.11
CA THR A 208 -4.44 -27.12 -52.97
C THR A 208 -4.53 -26.51 -54.38
N ASP A 209 -3.76 -25.45 -54.69
CA ASP A 209 -3.66 -24.89 -56.05
C ASP A 209 -2.28 -25.17 -56.66
N THR A 210 -1.23 -24.62 -56.06
CA THR A 210 0.15 -24.65 -56.60
C THR A 210 0.78 -26.04 -56.60
N GLU A 211 0.40 -26.93 -55.68
CA GLU A 211 0.87 -28.32 -55.59
C GLU A 211 -0.19 -29.35 -56.01
N PHE A 212 -1.28 -28.90 -56.66
CA PHE A 212 -2.43 -29.73 -57.02
C PHE A 212 -2.06 -30.99 -57.80
N GLU A 213 -1.15 -30.91 -58.79
CA GLU A 213 -0.71 -32.10 -59.54
C GLU A 213 0.02 -33.14 -58.66
N GLU A 214 0.84 -32.70 -57.70
CA GLU A 214 1.58 -33.58 -56.80
C GLU A 214 0.67 -34.22 -55.75
N LEU A 215 -0.22 -33.41 -55.16
CA LEU A 215 -1.27 -33.84 -54.25
C LEU A 215 -2.17 -34.89 -54.91
N THR A 216 -2.68 -34.61 -56.11
CA THR A 216 -3.68 -35.46 -56.78
C THR A 216 -3.10 -36.72 -57.45
N ALA A 217 -1.83 -36.70 -57.88
CA ALA A 217 -1.17 -37.87 -58.46
C ALA A 217 -0.77 -38.93 -57.41
N ARG A 218 -0.77 -38.58 -56.12
CA ARG A 218 -0.40 -39.47 -55.01
C ARG A 218 -1.63 -40.01 -54.28
N PHE A 219 -1.39 -40.90 -53.31
CA PHE A 219 -2.35 -41.39 -52.30
C PHE A 219 -3.63 -42.12 -52.78
N GLY A 220 -3.92 -42.20 -54.08
CA GLY A 220 -5.01 -43.01 -54.62
C GLY A 220 -6.41 -42.40 -54.44
N TRP A 221 -6.51 -41.07 -54.47
CA TRP A 221 -7.74 -40.32 -54.22
C TRP A 221 -8.96 -40.82 -55.02
N THR A 222 -10.13 -40.75 -54.39
CA THR A 222 -11.40 -40.97 -55.10
C THR A 222 -11.66 -39.80 -56.06
N LYS A 223 -12.44 -40.03 -57.13
CA LYS A 223 -12.89 -38.93 -58.01
C LYS A 223 -13.57 -37.78 -57.27
N LYS A 224 -14.24 -38.08 -56.16
CA LYS A 224 -14.87 -37.07 -55.28
C LYS A 224 -13.83 -36.24 -54.51
N ALA A 225 -12.70 -36.84 -54.10
CA ALA A 225 -11.62 -36.14 -53.39
C ALA A 225 -10.80 -35.24 -54.32
N LEU A 226 -10.57 -35.66 -55.57
CA LEU A 226 -9.98 -34.77 -56.59
C LEU A 226 -10.83 -33.51 -56.79
N VAL A 227 -12.15 -33.70 -56.91
CA VAL A 227 -13.18 -32.67 -57.03
C VAL A 227 -13.30 -31.77 -55.78
N ALA A 228 -12.86 -32.25 -54.61
CA ALA A 228 -12.79 -31.48 -53.36
C ALA A 228 -11.61 -30.51 -53.38
N PHE A 229 -10.40 -30.98 -53.73
CA PHE A 229 -9.21 -30.13 -53.82
C PHE A 229 -9.38 -29.00 -54.86
N GLU A 230 -10.08 -29.25 -55.97
CA GLU A 230 -10.46 -28.21 -56.95
C GLU A 230 -11.25 -27.05 -56.32
N THR A 231 -12.09 -27.31 -55.31
CA THR A 231 -12.86 -26.26 -54.59
C THR A 231 -12.10 -25.60 -53.46
N MET A 232 -10.93 -26.14 -53.09
CA MET A 232 -10.10 -25.63 -51.99
C MET A 232 -9.01 -24.66 -52.49
N GLY A 233 -8.58 -24.80 -53.74
CA GLY A 233 -7.57 -23.95 -54.37
C GLY A 233 -7.97 -22.48 -54.60
N ASN A 234 -9.26 -22.15 -54.49
CA ASN A 234 -9.74 -20.76 -54.52
C ASN A 234 -10.82 -20.55 -53.44
N THR A 235 -10.41 -19.98 -52.31
CA THR A 235 -11.21 -19.74 -51.11
C THR A 235 -11.23 -18.26 -50.76
N GLU A 236 -12.36 -17.79 -50.22
CA GLU A 236 -12.57 -16.45 -49.70
C GLU A 236 -12.93 -16.53 -48.21
N LEU A 237 -12.31 -15.68 -47.38
CA LEU A 237 -12.61 -15.51 -45.94
C LEU A 237 -12.79 -14.03 -45.62
N SER A 238 -13.63 -13.69 -44.63
CA SER A 238 -13.79 -12.32 -44.13
C SER A 238 -12.85 -12.05 -42.96
N TYR A 239 -12.29 -10.85 -42.93
CA TYR A 239 -11.55 -10.30 -41.80
C TYR A 239 -12.13 -8.94 -41.43
N GLN A 240 -12.36 -8.68 -40.14
CA GLN A 240 -12.78 -7.36 -39.66
C GLN A 240 -11.58 -6.69 -38.98
N ALA A 241 -11.19 -5.50 -39.45
CA ALA A 241 -10.11 -4.74 -38.82
C ALA A 241 -10.55 -4.17 -37.47
N PRO A 242 -9.66 -4.04 -36.47
CA PRO A 242 -9.97 -3.35 -35.23
C PRO A 242 -10.06 -1.82 -35.45
N VAL A 243 -10.57 -1.10 -34.46
CA VAL A 243 -10.44 0.36 -34.33
C VAL A 243 -9.63 0.73 -33.08
N PRO A 244 -8.90 1.86 -33.08
CA PRO A 244 -8.32 2.43 -31.86
C PRO A 244 -9.39 3.08 -30.98
N VAL A 245 -9.29 2.90 -29.67
CA VAL A 245 -10.16 3.51 -28.66
C VAL A 245 -9.52 4.79 -28.12
N ASN A 246 -9.98 5.95 -28.60
CA ASN A 246 -9.46 7.27 -28.24
C ASN A 246 -10.51 8.04 -27.42
N VAL A 247 -10.79 7.58 -26.21
CA VAL A 247 -11.77 8.21 -25.32
C VAL A 247 -11.05 8.74 -24.08
N GLU A 248 -11.17 10.04 -23.79
CA GLU A 248 -10.51 10.68 -22.65
C GLU A 248 -11.42 11.65 -21.90
N ALA A 249 -11.05 11.94 -20.65
CA ALA A 249 -11.69 12.93 -19.80
C ALA A 249 -10.64 13.89 -19.23
N THR A 250 -10.93 15.19 -19.24
CA THR A 250 -10.05 16.26 -18.80
C THR A 250 -10.75 17.13 -17.75
N TRP A 251 -10.06 17.36 -16.64
CA TRP A 251 -10.45 18.28 -15.56
C TRP A 251 -9.80 19.62 -15.84
N CYS A 252 -10.60 20.67 -16.01
CA CYS A 252 -10.11 21.96 -16.48
C CYS A 252 -10.93 23.15 -15.97
N ASP A 253 -10.45 24.36 -16.23
CA ASP A 253 -11.20 25.59 -15.98
C ASP A 253 -12.39 25.76 -16.95
N GLY A 254 -13.23 26.75 -16.69
CA GLY A 254 -14.41 27.05 -17.52
C GLY A 254 -14.10 27.37 -18.99
N GLU A 255 -12.89 27.83 -19.34
CA GLU A 255 -12.48 28.13 -20.72
C GLU A 255 -11.67 27.00 -21.39
N LYS A 256 -11.50 25.82 -20.76
CA LYS A 256 -10.65 24.70 -21.23
C LYS A 256 -9.17 25.10 -21.49
N GLN A 257 -8.64 26.10 -20.79
CA GLN A 257 -7.27 26.64 -20.92
C GLN A 257 -6.31 26.14 -19.84
N GLU A 258 -6.77 26.04 -18.59
CA GLU A 258 -6.00 25.50 -17.47
C GLU A 258 -6.47 24.07 -17.19
N ILE A 259 -5.54 23.12 -17.27
CA ILE A 259 -5.81 21.69 -17.10
C ILE A 259 -5.31 21.26 -15.73
N TYR A 260 -6.23 20.76 -14.89
CA TYR A 260 -5.95 20.19 -13.58
C TYR A 260 -5.59 18.70 -13.66
N GLY A 261 -5.99 18.02 -14.74
CA GLY A 261 -5.50 16.69 -15.10
C GLY A 261 -6.36 16.02 -16.18
N THR A 262 -5.92 14.85 -16.65
CA THR A 262 -6.57 14.08 -17.73
C THR A 262 -6.49 12.58 -17.42
N LEU A 263 -7.51 11.81 -17.82
CA LEU A 263 -7.55 10.35 -17.76
C LEU A 263 -8.08 9.79 -19.08
N THR A 264 -7.42 8.79 -19.62
CA THR A 264 -7.87 8.03 -20.80
C THR A 264 -8.78 6.87 -20.41
N ALA A 265 -9.45 6.26 -21.39
CA ALA A 265 -10.16 5.00 -21.18
C ALA A 265 -9.22 3.84 -20.83
N GLN A 266 -7.97 3.88 -21.30
CA GLN A 266 -6.94 2.91 -20.95
C GLN A 266 -6.54 3.01 -19.47
N ASP A 267 -6.48 4.22 -18.90
CA ASP A 267 -6.29 4.41 -17.44
C ASP A 267 -7.45 3.84 -16.60
N LYS A 268 -8.60 3.57 -17.24
CA LYS A 268 -9.77 2.90 -16.66
C LYS A 268 -9.85 1.40 -17.01
N GLY A 269 -8.82 0.83 -17.65
CA GLY A 269 -8.72 -0.59 -18.00
C GLY A 269 -9.39 -1.01 -19.31
N VAL A 270 -9.75 -0.06 -20.20
CA VAL A 270 -10.29 -0.37 -21.53
C VAL A 270 -9.14 -0.70 -22.51
N PRO A 271 -9.26 -1.72 -23.38
CA PRO A 271 -8.25 -2.04 -24.39
C PRO A 271 -7.94 -0.88 -25.36
N GLU A 272 -6.72 -0.86 -25.92
CA GLU A 272 -6.32 0.10 -26.96
C GLU A 272 -7.05 -0.11 -28.30
N LEU A 273 -7.33 -1.38 -28.63
CA LEU A 273 -7.99 -1.80 -29.86
C LEU A 273 -9.28 -2.55 -29.56
N LEU A 274 -10.32 -2.28 -30.35
CA LEU A 274 -11.63 -2.92 -30.24
C LEU A 274 -12.07 -3.42 -31.63
N TYR A 275 -12.46 -4.68 -31.75
CA TYR A 275 -13.01 -5.21 -33.00
C TYR A 275 -14.50 -4.88 -33.15
N PRO A 276 -15.06 -4.80 -34.39
CA PRO A 276 -16.47 -4.46 -34.59
C PRO A 276 -17.48 -5.39 -33.92
N TYR A 277 -17.09 -6.63 -33.64
CA TYR A 277 -17.87 -7.63 -32.91
C TYR A 277 -17.71 -7.53 -31.38
N GLN A 278 -17.16 -6.45 -30.85
CA GLN A 278 -16.95 -6.20 -29.43
C GLN A 278 -17.53 -4.83 -29.04
N THR A 279 -18.05 -4.73 -27.83
CA THR A 279 -18.41 -3.46 -27.19
C THR A 279 -17.81 -3.40 -25.79
N THR A 280 -17.64 -2.20 -25.27
CA THR A 280 -17.16 -1.97 -23.91
C THR A 280 -17.72 -0.65 -23.41
N SER A 281 -17.40 -0.26 -22.18
CA SER A 281 -17.79 1.04 -21.65
C SER A 281 -16.81 1.55 -20.61
N VAL A 282 -16.60 2.85 -20.59
CA VAL A 282 -15.83 3.56 -19.57
C VAL A 282 -16.73 4.50 -18.79
N THR A 283 -16.52 4.59 -17.48
CA THR A 283 -17.17 5.62 -16.64
C THR A 283 -16.14 6.55 -16.03
N PHE A 284 -16.32 7.85 -16.28
CA PHE A 284 -15.58 8.92 -15.63
C PHE A 284 -16.49 9.66 -14.65
N HIS A 285 -15.95 10.02 -13.49
CA HIS A 285 -16.65 10.78 -12.44
C HIS A 285 -15.85 12.04 -12.14
N LYS A 286 -16.53 13.15 -11.85
CA LYS A 286 -15.86 14.44 -11.55
C LYS A 286 -14.84 14.38 -10.40
N ASN A 287 -14.91 13.36 -9.54
CA ASN A 287 -14.01 13.15 -8.39
C ASN A 287 -12.87 12.14 -8.68
N ASP A 288 -12.74 11.63 -9.91
CA ASP A 288 -11.64 10.72 -10.27
C ASP A 288 -10.26 11.41 -10.14
N ILE A 289 -10.23 12.74 -10.28
CA ILE A 289 -9.11 13.59 -9.88
C ILE A 289 -9.50 14.35 -8.61
N SER A 290 -8.61 14.29 -7.61
CA SER A 290 -8.81 14.96 -6.32
C SER A 290 -8.41 16.43 -6.41
N LEU A 291 -9.40 17.32 -6.49
CA LEU A 291 -9.20 18.78 -6.47
C LEU A 291 -9.50 19.37 -5.09
N SER A 292 -8.89 20.52 -4.79
CA SER A 292 -9.14 21.30 -3.56
C SER A 292 -10.63 21.60 -3.35
N ARG A 293 -11.07 21.60 -2.08
CA ARG A 293 -12.45 21.94 -1.67
C ARG A 293 -12.87 23.37 -2.04
N ASN A 294 -11.91 24.22 -2.42
CA ASN A 294 -12.18 25.57 -2.90
C ASN A 294 -12.55 25.62 -4.39
N PHE A 295 -12.50 24.52 -5.16
CA PHE A 295 -13.02 24.51 -6.53
C PHE A 295 -14.53 24.24 -6.56
N SER A 296 -15.27 25.11 -7.27
CA SER A 296 -16.69 24.94 -7.58
C SER A 296 -16.84 24.23 -8.93
N TYR A 297 -17.72 23.24 -9.00
CA TYR A 297 -17.95 22.47 -10.23
C TYR A 297 -18.95 23.20 -11.14
N LEU A 298 -18.55 23.49 -12.37
CA LEU A 298 -19.35 24.20 -13.38
C LEU A 298 -20.27 23.27 -14.18
N GLY A 299 -19.79 22.06 -14.49
CA GLY A 299 -20.50 21.10 -15.32
C GLY A 299 -19.59 20.15 -16.08
N LEU A 300 -20.22 19.22 -16.81
CA LEU A 300 -19.59 18.34 -17.76
C LEU A 300 -19.94 18.80 -19.18
N GLU A 301 -18.95 18.89 -20.06
CA GLU A 301 -19.11 19.07 -21.51
C GLU A 301 -18.53 17.85 -22.24
N TRP A 302 -19.07 17.49 -23.40
CA TRP A 302 -18.56 16.36 -24.18
C TRP A 302 -18.57 16.64 -25.68
N ASP A 303 -17.48 16.26 -26.34
CA ASP A 303 -17.22 16.48 -27.76
C ASP A 303 -16.98 15.09 -28.43
N TYR A 304 -17.86 14.66 -29.33
CA TYR A 304 -17.78 13.36 -30.00
C TYR A 304 -17.09 13.44 -31.36
N THR A 305 -16.26 12.44 -31.68
CA THR A 305 -15.62 12.34 -33.00
C THR A 305 -15.83 10.96 -33.63
N PRO A 306 -16.61 10.85 -34.73
CA PRO A 306 -17.34 11.92 -35.45
C PRO A 306 -18.70 12.28 -34.83
N ASP A 307 -19.01 13.58 -34.75
CA ASP A 307 -20.36 14.10 -34.45
C ASP A 307 -21.42 13.48 -35.38
N SER A 308 -22.53 13.02 -34.78
CA SER A 308 -23.64 12.38 -35.47
C SER A 308 -24.96 12.62 -34.74
N ALA A 309 -26.09 12.37 -35.41
CA ALA A 309 -27.41 12.52 -34.79
C ALA A 309 -27.70 11.51 -33.64
N GLU A 310 -26.79 10.56 -33.39
CA GLU A 310 -26.84 9.58 -32.30
C GLU A 310 -25.83 9.89 -31.19
N TYR A 311 -24.72 10.55 -31.52
CA TYR A 311 -23.65 10.99 -30.62
C TYR A 311 -23.33 12.45 -30.94
N ALA A 312 -23.98 13.37 -30.23
CA ALA A 312 -23.90 14.81 -30.45
C ALA A 312 -23.28 15.53 -29.25
N ASP A 313 -22.50 16.57 -29.54
CA ASP A 313 -21.82 17.39 -28.53
C ASP A 313 -22.86 18.14 -27.66
N GLU A 314 -22.77 18.03 -26.34
CA GLU A 314 -23.63 18.77 -25.41
C GLU A 314 -22.88 19.15 -24.11
N GLU A 315 -23.55 19.94 -23.26
CA GLU A 315 -23.06 20.36 -21.94
C GLU A 315 -24.16 20.21 -20.89
N SER A 316 -23.79 19.74 -19.69
CA SER A 316 -24.66 19.54 -18.54
C SER A 316 -24.04 20.08 -17.24
N GLN A 317 -24.60 21.18 -16.74
CA GLN A 317 -24.19 21.83 -15.49
C GLN A 317 -24.44 20.99 -14.22
N THR A 318 -25.27 19.94 -14.31
CA THR A 318 -25.68 19.12 -13.15
C THR A 318 -25.11 17.71 -13.16
N GLN A 319 -24.57 17.25 -14.29
CA GLN A 319 -24.07 15.89 -14.44
C GLN A 319 -22.66 15.78 -13.88
N THR A 320 -22.44 14.80 -12.99
CA THR A 320 -21.17 14.62 -12.25
C THR A 320 -20.40 13.37 -12.66
N GLU A 321 -20.94 12.59 -13.60
CA GLU A 321 -20.37 11.36 -14.12
C GLU A 321 -20.88 11.12 -15.54
N ILE A 322 -20.13 10.37 -16.34
CA ILE A 322 -20.55 9.93 -17.67
C ILE A 322 -20.04 8.53 -17.94
N THR A 323 -20.95 7.66 -18.37
CA THR A 323 -20.63 6.32 -18.86
C THR A 323 -20.70 6.33 -20.37
N GLN A 324 -19.55 6.27 -21.01
CA GLN A 324 -19.46 6.14 -22.46
C GLN A 324 -19.50 4.68 -22.87
N LYS A 325 -20.47 4.32 -23.73
CA LYS A 325 -20.46 3.04 -24.45
C LYS A 325 -19.55 3.17 -25.67
N ILE A 326 -18.63 2.21 -25.83
CA ILE A 326 -17.59 2.22 -26.85
C ILE A 326 -17.82 1.02 -27.77
N HIS A 327 -17.86 1.29 -29.07
CA HIS A 327 -17.99 0.31 -30.15
C HIS A 327 -17.39 0.92 -31.42
N TYR A 328 -17.22 0.13 -32.47
CA TYR A 328 -16.43 0.54 -33.63
C TYR A 328 -16.94 1.77 -34.41
N GLN A 329 -18.19 2.20 -34.21
CA GLN A 329 -18.74 3.41 -34.85
C GLN A 329 -18.53 4.67 -34.00
N LEU A 330 -18.15 4.52 -32.72
CA LEU A 330 -17.80 5.60 -31.82
C LEU A 330 -16.39 5.36 -31.23
N PRO A 331 -15.34 5.50 -32.04
CA PRO A 331 -13.97 5.25 -31.61
C PRO A 331 -13.37 6.38 -30.77
N ALA A 332 -13.97 7.59 -30.75
CA ALA A 332 -13.42 8.74 -30.04
C ALA A 332 -14.49 9.66 -29.40
N ALA A 333 -14.18 10.13 -28.20
CA ALA A 333 -14.99 11.07 -27.42
C ALA A 333 -14.15 11.76 -26.34
N ASP A 334 -14.24 13.09 -26.26
CA ASP A 334 -13.51 13.90 -25.28
C ASP A 334 -14.50 14.45 -24.23
N PHE A 335 -14.24 14.23 -22.95
CA PHE A 335 -15.06 14.69 -21.83
C PHE A 335 -14.35 15.80 -21.05
N TYR A 336 -15.08 16.84 -20.63
CA TYR A 336 -14.50 17.99 -19.93
C TYR A 336 -15.27 18.27 -18.63
N PHE A 337 -14.68 17.88 -17.50
CA PHE A 337 -15.17 18.21 -16.17
C PHE A 337 -14.65 19.61 -15.79
N LYS A 338 -15.52 20.62 -15.87
CA LYS A 338 -15.14 22.02 -15.71
C LYS A 338 -15.33 22.50 -14.28
N PHE A 339 -14.35 23.26 -13.78
CA PHE A 339 -14.35 23.84 -12.43
C PHE A 339 -13.95 25.32 -12.48
N GLU A 340 -14.33 26.08 -11.45
CA GLU A 340 -13.85 27.43 -11.21
C GLU A 340 -13.30 27.56 -9.77
N PRO A 341 -12.22 28.33 -9.54
CA PRO A 341 -11.82 28.73 -8.20
C PRO A 341 -12.96 29.48 -7.48
N THR A 342 -13.19 29.19 -6.20
CA THR A 342 -14.20 29.91 -5.42
C THR A 342 -13.71 31.32 -5.11
N GLU A 343 -14.46 32.33 -5.58
CA GLU A 343 -14.27 33.72 -5.16
C GLU A 343 -14.62 33.87 -3.67
N GLY A 344 -13.63 34.15 -2.82
CA GLY A 344 -13.83 34.39 -1.40
C GLY A 344 -13.03 35.61 -0.94
N ASN A 345 -13.73 36.69 -0.56
CA ASN A 345 -13.08 37.98 -0.33
C ASN A 345 -12.11 37.97 0.87
N ASP A 346 -11.00 38.70 0.72
CA ASP A 346 -10.15 39.28 1.79
C ASP A 346 -9.93 38.37 3.01
N LEU A 347 -8.95 37.46 2.88
CA LEU A 347 -8.29 36.88 4.04
C LEU A 347 -7.48 37.98 4.74
N SER A 348 -7.22 37.85 6.05
CA SER A 348 -6.45 38.85 6.80
C SER A 348 -5.96 38.33 8.15
N VAL A 349 -4.87 38.93 8.64
CA VAL A 349 -4.31 38.64 9.97
C VAL A 349 -3.98 39.93 10.73
N VAL A 350 -4.15 39.91 12.05
CA VAL A 350 -3.84 41.03 12.95
C VAL A 350 -3.23 40.51 14.26
N ILE A 351 -2.13 41.12 14.71
CA ILE A 351 -1.50 40.85 16.01
C ILE A 351 -1.87 41.95 17.02
N ARG A 352 -2.12 41.57 18.28
CA ARG A 352 -2.34 42.49 19.41
C ARG A 352 -1.44 42.11 20.58
N ALA A 353 -0.44 42.94 20.86
CA ALA A 353 0.59 42.68 21.87
C ALA A 353 0.80 43.89 22.81
N PRO A 354 1.36 43.68 24.02
CA PRO A 354 1.83 44.77 24.89
C PRO A 354 3.06 45.46 24.27
N ALA A 355 3.39 46.66 24.75
CA ALA A 355 4.54 47.42 24.24
C ALA A 355 5.87 47.08 24.95
N THR A 356 5.81 46.62 26.19
CA THR A 356 6.98 46.39 27.07
C THR A 356 6.72 45.26 28.08
N VAL A 357 7.77 44.56 28.48
CA VAL A 357 7.81 43.48 29.49
C VAL A 357 9.18 43.52 30.22
N ASN A 358 9.31 42.91 31.40
CA ASN A 358 10.61 42.81 32.09
C ASN A 358 11.30 41.48 31.69
N ARG A 359 12.64 41.43 31.67
CA ARG A 359 13.40 40.22 31.32
C ARG A 359 13.14 39.14 32.36
N GLY A 360 12.79 37.94 31.90
CA GLY A 360 12.33 36.84 32.75
C GLY A 360 10.89 36.97 33.27
N ALA A 361 10.08 37.92 32.80
CA ALA A 361 8.67 38.04 33.17
C ALA A 361 7.70 37.63 32.04
N ASP A 362 6.53 37.13 32.41
CA ASP A 362 5.51 36.68 31.44
C ASP A 362 4.79 37.83 30.75
N TYR A 363 4.55 37.65 29.45
CA TYR A 363 3.69 38.49 28.63
C TYR A 363 2.73 37.63 27.81
N SER A 364 1.61 38.21 27.39
CA SER A 364 0.68 37.56 26.47
C SER A 364 0.23 38.48 25.35
N PHE A 365 0.00 37.90 24.18
CA PHE A 365 -0.48 38.58 22.98
C PHE A 365 -1.51 37.71 22.25
N THR A 366 -2.26 38.29 21.30
CA THR A 366 -3.20 37.54 20.48
C THR A 366 -2.94 37.72 18.98
N VAL A 367 -3.13 36.64 18.23
CA VAL A 367 -3.12 36.63 16.76
C VAL A 367 -4.54 36.33 16.29
N ILE A 368 -5.10 37.20 15.45
CA ILE A 368 -6.47 37.12 14.96
C ILE A 368 -6.40 36.92 13.44
N TYR A 369 -6.83 35.75 13.00
CA TYR A 369 -7.01 35.40 11.58
C TYR A 369 -8.47 35.57 11.19
N ARG A 370 -8.74 35.99 9.96
CA ARG A 370 -10.10 36.29 9.51
C ARG A 370 -10.29 36.08 8.01
N ASN A 371 -11.40 35.45 7.67
CA ASN A 371 -12.03 35.54 6.35
C ASN A 371 -13.08 36.66 6.41
N SER A 372 -12.93 37.72 5.60
CA SER A 372 -13.90 38.82 5.50
C SER A 372 -14.89 38.66 4.34
N GLY A 373 -14.86 37.51 3.67
CA GLY A 373 -15.62 37.19 2.47
C GLY A 373 -16.98 36.56 2.69
N GLU A 374 -17.73 36.47 1.58
CA GLU A 374 -19.05 35.85 1.51
C GLU A 374 -18.98 34.33 1.26
N SER A 375 -17.81 33.81 0.86
CA SER A 375 -17.55 32.38 0.62
C SER A 375 -16.66 31.76 1.70
N SER A 376 -16.80 30.45 1.91
CA SER A 376 -15.90 29.69 2.78
C SER A 376 -14.51 29.61 2.18
N ALA A 377 -13.49 29.58 3.03
CA ALA A 377 -12.12 29.25 2.67
C ALA A 377 -11.73 27.95 3.38
N TYR A 378 -11.37 26.92 2.62
CA TYR A 378 -11.01 25.60 3.13
C TYR A 378 -9.50 25.39 3.09
N ASP A 379 -8.98 24.66 4.07
CA ASP A 379 -7.56 24.28 4.15
C ASP A 379 -6.62 25.50 4.11
N VAL A 380 -7.01 26.60 4.77
CA VAL A 380 -6.27 27.88 4.77
C VAL A 380 -4.97 27.73 5.59
N PRO A 381 -3.78 27.95 5.01
CA PRO A 381 -2.53 27.88 5.76
C PRO A 381 -2.42 29.03 6.76
N LEU A 382 -2.11 28.74 8.02
CA LEU A 382 -1.82 29.77 9.04
C LEU A 382 -0.39 29.61 9.55
N GLN A 383 0.30 30.73 9.75
CA GLN A 383 1.66 30.76 10.27
C GLN A 383 1.82 31.92 11.25
N GLY A 384 2.45 31.69 12.41
CA GLY A 384 2.83 32.77 13.32
C GLY A 384 4.17 32.46 13.97
N THR A 385 4.96 33.50 14.22
CA THR A 385 6.28 33.39 14.86
C THR A 385 6.51 34.45 15.94
N VAL A 386 7.36 34.10 16.90
CA VAL A 386 7.98 34.97 17.92
C VAL A 386 9.48 34.84 17.74
N ASP A 387 10.17 35.94 17.45
CA ASP A 387 11.61 35.96 17.17
C ASP A 387 12.03 34.86 16.18
N GLU A 388 11.29 34.79 15.06
CA GLU A 388 11.42 33.80 13.97
C GLU A 388 11.05 32.34 14.33
N ALA A 389 10.81 32.01 15.61
CA ALA A 389 10.35 30.68 16.06
C ALA A 389 8.82 30.51 15.99
N ALA A 390 8.34 29.36 15.53
CA ALA A 390 6.92 29.10 15.28
C ALA A 390 6.04 29.02 16.55
N ILE A 391 4.83 29.58 16.46
CA ILE A 391 3.79 29.55 17.50
C ILE A 391 2.96 28.26 17.34
N GLN A 392 3.24 27.26 18.18
CA GLN A 392 2.59 25.94 18.15
C GLN A 392 1.08 25.99 18.46
N GLU A 393 0.61 27.03 19.15
CA GLU A 393 -0.82 27.25 19.42
C GLU A 393 -1.64 27.63 18.18
N ILE A 394 -0.98 27.98 17.07
CA ILE A 394 -1.61 28.29 15.78
C ILE A 394 -1.52 27.03 14.90
N PRO A 395 -2.64 26.41 14.51
CA PRO A 395 -2.62 25.21 13.67
C PRO A 395 -2.15 25.57 12.26
N ALA A 396 -1.40 24.65 11.62
CA ALA A 396 -0.85 24.88 10.28
C ALA A 396 -1.93 25.12 9.20
N MET A 397 -3.12 24.54 9.36
CA MET A 397 -4.27 24.69 8.47
C MET A 397 -5.55 24.94 9.27
N GLN A 398 -6.47 25.76 8.75
CA GLN A 398 -7.76 26.04 9.39
C GLN A 398 -8.84 26.42 8.37
N ASP A 399 -9.99 25.74 8.40
CA ASP A 399 -11.19 26.17 7.65
C ASP A 399 -11.79 27.46 8.24
N PHE A 400 -12.21 28.38 7.36
CA PHE A 400 -12.95 29.59 7.71
C PHE A 400 -14.29 29.67 6.97
N SER A 401 -15.38 29.65 7.72
CA SER A 401 -16.70 30.03 7.21
C SER A 401 -16.73 31.52 6.79
N PRO A 402 -17.70 31.95 5.95
CA PRO A 402 -17.87 33.36 5.59
C PRO A 402 -17.91 34.28 6.81
N ASN A 403 -17.19 35.41 6.74
CA ASN A 403 -17.07 36.39 7.83
C ASN A 403 -16.53 35.86 9.18
N GLN A 404 -15.95 34.65 9.23
CA GLN A 404 -15.42 34.07 10.47
C GLN A 404 -14.04 34.63 10.83
N SER A 405 -13.79 34.77 12.14
CA SER A 405 -12.44 34.97 12.68
C SER A 405 -12.08 33.90 13.71
N LYS A 406 -10.78 33.63 13.82
CA LYS A 406 -10.16 32.72 14.78
C LYS A 406 -9.10 33.50 15.54
N THR A 407 -9.06 33.36 16.86
CA THR A 407 -8.14 34.10 17.74
C THR A 407 -7.35 33.12 18.58
N TYR A 408 -6.04 33.23 18.51
CA TYR A 408 -5.10 32.43 19.28
C TYR A 408 -4.41 33.35 20.29
N THR A 409 -4.41 32.96 21.56
CA THR A 409 -3.76 33.70 22.65
C THR A 409 -2.49 32.96 23.02
N VAL A 410 -1.37 33.67 23.01
CA VAL A 410 -0.04 33.12 23.22
C VAL A 410 0.55 33.79 24.45
N THR A 411 1.01 32.99 25.41
CA THR A 411 1.71 33.47 26.61
C THR A 411 3.15 32.94 26.58
N ARG A 412 4.12 33.82 26.83
CA ARG A 412 5.55 33.51 26.84
C ARG A 412 6.24 34.30 27.94
N THR A 413 7.35 33.79 28.42
CA THR A 413 8.27 34.54 29.29
C THR A 413 9.23 35.34 28.43
N ALA A 414 9.53 36.58 28.80
CA ALA A 414 10.49 37.44 28.10
C ALA A 414 11.95 37.09 28.50
N ASP A 415 12.28 35.81 28.42
CA ASP A 415 13.60 35.27 28.77
C ASP A 415 14.49 35.17 27.52
N THR A 416 14.73 36.34 26.91
CA THR A 416 15.65 36.51 25.79
C THR A 416 16.60 37.65 26.11
N ALA A 417 17.83 37.59 25.56
CA ALA A 417 18.83 38.65 25.72
C ALA A 417 18.61 39.85 24.79
N ALA A 418 17.67 39.76 23.83
CA ALA A 418 17.31 40.88 22.97
C ALA A 418 16.51 41.95 23.75
N ASP A 419 16.69 43.23 23.44
CA ASP A 419 15.88 44.30 24.06
C ASP A 419 14.49 44.43 23.43
N GLU A 420 14.22 43.69 22.36
CA GLU A 420 12.96 43.67 21.61
C GLU A 420 12.63 42.24 21.14
N ILE A 421 11.37 41.83 21.36
CA ILE A 421 10.73 40.61 20.82
C ILE A 421 9.97 41.02 19.56
N GLN A 422 10.20 40.31 18.45
CA GLN A 422 9.49 40.49 17.19
C GLN A 422 8.38 39.44 17.03
N LEU A 423 7.19 39.88 16.67
CA LEU A 423 6.06 39.02 16.36
C LEU A 423 5.73 39.15 14.87
N TRP A 424 5.48 38.03 14.21
CA TRP A 424 5.04 37.97 12.82
C TRP A 424 3.93 36.93 12.66
N ALA A 425 3.00 37.16 11.73
CA ALA A 425 1.97 36.20 11.39
C ALA A 425 1.52 36.37 9.94
N ASN A 426 1.14 35.25 9.30
CA ASN A 426 0.68 35.19 7.93
C ASN A 426 -0.52 34.23 7.78
N ILE A 427 -1.45 34.62 6.90
CA ILE A 427 -2.53 33.77 6.40
C ILE A 427 -2.28 33.51 4.91
N GLY A 428 -2.10 32.24 4.56
CA GLY A 428 -1.89 31.81 3.19
C GLY A 428 -3.20 31.82 2.39
N VAL A 429 -3.08 31.92 1.08
CA VAL A 429 -4.21 31.73 0.16
C VAL A 429 -4.20 30.26 -0.26
N PRO A 430 -5.25 29.45 0.06
CA PRO A 430 -5.27 28.05 -0.31
C PRO A 430 -5.52 27.85 -1.81
N GLU A 431 -5.16 26.67 -2.33
CA GLU A 431 -5.40 26.31 -3.72
C GLU A 431 -6.90 26.35 -4.06
N GLY A 432 -7.24 26.88 -5.23
CA GLY A 432 -8.62 27.06 -5.69
C GLY A 432 -9.36 28.25 -5.07
N PHE A 433 -8.68 29.13 -4.32
CA PHE A 433 -9.29 30.29 -3.67
C PHE A 433 -8.68 31.61 -4.16
N VAL A 434 -9.50 32.62 -4.42
CA VAL A 434 -9.05 33.92 -4.95
C VAL A 434 -9.17 35.02 -3.89
N ASP A 435 -8.03 35.49 -3.39
CA ASP A 435 -7.97 36.60 -2.43
C ASP A 435 -7.95 37.98 -3.12
N GLY A 436 -8.93 38.82 -2.77
CA GLY A 436 -9.08 40.16 -3.30
C GLY A 436 -8.07 41.21 -2.79
N ASN A 437 -7.32 40.95 -1.73
CA ASN A 437 -6.38 41.94 -1.14
C ASN A 437 -5.22 41.28 -0.35
N PRO A 438 -4.28 40.58 -1.00
CA PRO A 438 -3.20 39.84 -0.33
C PRO A 438 -2.19 40.68 0.49
N GLN A 439 -2.39 42.00 0.62
CA GLN A 439 -1.49 42.91 1.35
C GLN A 439 -1.72 42.93 2.88
N ASN A 440 -2.88 42.49 3.37
CA ASN A 440 -3.19 42.34 4.80
C ASN A 440 -3.06 40.88 5.29
N ASN A 441 -2.59 39.97 4.42
CA ASN A 441 -2.28 38.58 4.75
C ASN A 441 -1.05 38.42 5.64
N THR A 442 -0.34 39.50 5.97
CA THR A 442 0.82 39.47 6.87
C THR A 442 0.74 40.61 7.89
N ALA A 443 1.03 40.31 9.16
CA ALA A 443 1.06 41.27 10.26
C ALA A 443 2.33 41.12 11.09
N THR A 444 2.82 42.23 11.65
CA THR A 444 3.98 42.27 12.55
C THR A 444 3.74 43.17 13.76
N ALA A 445 4.41 42.87 14.88
CA ALA A 445 4.41 43.68 16.10
C ALA A 445 5.74 43.52 16.87
N VAL A 446 6.04 44.41 17.82
CA VAL A 446 7.29 44.39 18.60
C VAL A 446 7.03 44.75 20.08
N ILE A 447 7.68 44.05 21.02
CA ILE A 447 7.58 44.24 22.49
C ILE A 447 8.99 44.48 23.06
N LYS A 448 9.22 45.40 24.02
CA LYS A 448 10.57 45.72 24.56
C LYS A 448 10.85 45.14 25.97
N ILE A 449 12.12 44.88 26.33
CA ILE A 449 12.55 44.09 27.51
C ILE A 449 13.47 44.85 28.51
N VAL A 450 13.56 44.45 29.81
CA VAL A 450 14.27 45.16 30.92
C VAL A 450 14.85 44.24 32.06
N ASP A 451 16.16 44.28 32.38
CA ASP A 451 16.96 43.33 33.23
C ASP A 451 16.92 43.37 34.80
N PRO A 452 17.16 42.21 35.48
CA PRO A 452 17.64 42.06 36.89
C PRO A 452 18.95 41.19 37.11
N GLU A 453 19.49 41.09 38.35
CA GLU A 453 20.91 40.71 38.71
C GLU A 453 21.12 39.31 39.43
N PRO A 454 22.30 38.59 39.39
CA PRO A 454 22.39 37.10 39.50
C PRO A 454 23.43 36.37 40.46
N GLU A 455 23.52 35.00 40.37
CA GLU A 455 24.55 33.97 40.80
C GLU A 455 24.37 33.10 42.12
N PRO A 456 25.02 31.90 42.35
CA PRO A 456 25.50 30.75 41.48
C PRO A 456 25.34 29.27 42.07
N THR A 457 25.96 28.21 41.47
CA THR A 457 25.84 26.70 41.69
C THR A 457 27.19 25.96 42.03
N PRO A 458 27.32 24.63 42.41
CA PRO A 458 27.59 23.46 41.46
C PRO A 458 27.49 21.92 41.89
N GLU A 459 27.58 20.97 40.90
CA GLU A 459 28.13 19.53 40.84
C GLU A 459 27.57 18.26 41.62
N ALA A 460 27.65 16.95 41.21
CA ALA A 460 27.65 16.14 39.92
C ALA A 460 27.82 14.54 40.06
N ALA A 461 27.29 13.72 39.09
CA ALA A 461 27.70 12.34 38.55
C ALA A 461 27.38 10.94 39.27
N PRO A 462 27.43 9.69 38.66
CA PRO A 462 27.39 9.15 37.23
C PRO A 462 26.70 7.72 36.88
N ASP A 463 26.47 7.45 35.56
CA ASP A 463 26.66 6.24 34.64
C ASP A 463 25.88 4.83 34.53
N ASP A 464 25.35 4.54 33.29
CA ASP A 464 25.39 3.32 32.37
C ASP A 464 24.36 2.08 32.45
N PRO A 465 24.21 1.13 31.45
CA PRO A 465 23.09 1.06 30.45
C PRO A 465 22.48 -0.37 30.13
N GLY A 466 21.57 -0.53 29.14
CA GLY A 466 21.22 -1.88 28.55
C GLY A 466 20.04 -2.03 27.55
N ASP A 467 20.13 -3.03 26.64
CA ASP A 467 19.34 -3.31 25.40
C ASP A 467 19.65 -4.77 24.92
N PRO A 468 18.93 -5.54 24.04
CA PRO A 468 17.67 -5.36 23.25
C PRO A 468 16.63 -6.53 23.36
N ASP A 469 15.55 -6.55 22.53
CA ASP A 469 15.18 -7.67 21.59
C ASP A 469 13.85 -7.49 20.78
N ASN A 470 13.66 -8.31 19.72
CA ASN A 470 12.60 -8.29 18.67
C ASN A 470 11.17 -8.70 19.15
N PRO A 471 10.07 -8.00 18.74
CA PRO A 471 8.72 -8.23 19.29
C PRO A 471 7.94 -9.43 18.69
N PRO A 472 6.94 -9.97 19.43
CA PRO A 472 6.11 -11.10 19.00
C PRO A 472 5.04 -10.76 17.95
N ASP A 473 4.39 -11.80 17.41
CA ASP A 473 3.30 -11.71 16.41
C ASP A 473 1.88 -11.59 17.00
N GLN A 474 1.78 -11.23 18.27
CA GLN A 474 0.51 -10.87 18.91
C GLN A 474 0.43 -9.34 19.03
N PRO A 475 -0.77 -8.74 19.01
CA PRO A 475 -0.92 -7.33 19.38
C PRO A 475 -0.40 -7.11 20.81
N PRO A 476 0.18 -5.94 21.13
CA PRO A 476 0.56 -5.62 22.50
C PRO A 476 -0.68 -5.62 23.41
N ASP A 477 -0.53 -6.07 24.66
CA ASP A 477 -1.63 -6.13 25.63
C ASP A 477 -2.27 -4.73 25.81
N GLU A 478 -3.59 -4.65 25.67
CA GLU A 478 -4.35 -3.43 25.93
C GLU A 478 -4.24 -3.04 27.42
N LYS A 479 -3.71 -1.85 27.69
CA LYS A 479 -3.64 -1.30 29.05
C LYS A 479 -5.00 -0.71 29.44
N GLU A 480 -5.45 -1.00 30.65
CA GLU A 480 -6.65 -0.35 31.22
C GLU A 480 -6.34 1.11 31.59
N SER A 481 -7.29 2.03 31.46
CA SER A 481 -7.02 3.44 31.77
C SER A 481 -7.15 3.77 33.26
N CYS A 482 -6.33 4.70 33.74
CA CYS A 482 -6.40 5.26 35.11
C CYS A 482 -6.10 6.77 35.12
N ASP A 483 -6.18 7.42 36.28
CA ASP A 483 -5.81 8.83 36.50
C ASP A 483 -5.19 8.94 37.91
N LEU A 484 -3.91 9.29 37.99
CA LEU A 484 -3.11 9.33 39.22
C LEU A 484 -2.41 10.67 39.43
N SER A 485 -2.93 11.50 40.34
CA SER A 485 -2.32 12.81 40.63
C SER A 485 -1.44 12.83 41.87
N ALA A 486 -0.37 13.64 41.84
CA ALA A 486 0.41 14.03 43.02
C ALA A 486 0.09 15.48 43.46
N GLU A 487 0.21 15.77 44.75
CA GLU A 487 0.06 17.10 45.34
C GLU A 487 1.04 17.27 46.52
N ILE A 488 1.61 18.48 46.69
CA ILE A 488 2.43 18.81 47.87
C ILE A 488 1.86 20.05 48.56
N LEU A 489 1.45 19.88 49.83
CA LEU A 489 1.00 20.95 50.71
C LEU A 489 2.10 21.28 51.73
N ALA A 490 2.80 22.39 51.50
CA ALA A 490 3.86 22.92 52.36
C ALA A 490 3.58 24.39 52.75
N ALA A 491 4.11 24.83 53.88
CA ALA A 491 4.17 26.26 54.20
C ALA A 491 5.20 26.94 53.28
N PRO A 492 4.91 28.11 52.67
CA PRO A 492 5.84 28.76 51.73
C PRO A 492 7.12 29.27 52.41
N THR A 493 7.05 29.51 53.71
CA THR A 493 8.20 29.91 54.54
C THR A 493 8.23 29.14 55.86
N VAL A 494 9.45 28.92 56.36
CA VAL A 494 9.75 28.32 57.67
C VAL A 494 10.82 29.17 58.36
N TYR A 495 10.80 29.28 59.68
CA TYR A 495 11.83 30.04 60.40
C TYR A 495 13.08 29.19 60.60
N GLU A 496 14.26 29.82 60.51
CA GLU A 496 15.54 29.15 60.74
C GLU A 496 15.56 28.40 62.09
N GLN A 497 16.18 27.21 62.09
CA GLN A 497 16.28 26.32 63.25
C GLN A 497 14.94 25.83 63.88
N GLU A 498 13.78 26.14 63.30
CA GLU A 498 12.49 25.58 63.74
C GLU A 498 12.17 24.23 63.08
N GLU A 499 11.34 23.42 63.75
CA GLU A 499 10.77 22.22 63.15
C GLU A 499 9.68 22.62 62.14
N TYR A 500 9.77 22.07 60.93
CA TYR A 500 8.77 22.23 59.88
C TYR A 500 8.17 20.89 59.48
N SER A 501 6.96 20.94 58.93
CA SER A 501 6.31 19.79 58.33
C SER A 501 5.61 20.16 57.03
N PHE A 502 5.63 19.23 56.08
CA PHE A 502 4.86 19.32 54.84
C PHE A 502 4.21 17.97 54.55
N THR A 503 3.24 18.00 53.64
CA THR A 503 2.39 16.86 53.35
C THR A 503 2.41 16.58 51.85
N VAL A 504 2.72 15.33 51.48
CA VAL A 504 2.63 14.84 50.10
C VAL A 504 1.41 13.94 49.99
N SER A 505 0.55 14.20 49.02
CA SER A 505 -0.65 13.41 48.73
C SER A 505 -0.57 12.82 47.31
N PHE A 506 -1.00 11.58 47.18
CA PHE A 506 -1.20 10.91 45.89
C PHE A 506 -2.66 10.46 45.83
N THR A 507 -3.33 10.66 44.71
CA THR A 507 -4.77 10.34 44.56
C THR A 507 -5.01 9.53 43.30
N ASN A 508 -5.67 8.39 43.46
CA ASN A 508 -6.30 7.68 42.35
C ASN A 508 -7.65 8.34 42.04
N GLN A 509 -7.74 9.09 40.95
CA GLN A 509 -8.97 9.76 40.52
C GLN A 509 -9.89 8.83 39.71
N SER A 510 -9.41 7.65 39.31
CA SER A 510 -10.17 6.67 38.54
C SER A 510 -11.13 5.83 39.39
N GLU A 511 -12.08 5.18 38.71
CA GLU A 511 -13.04 4.23 39.30
C GLU A 511 -12.47 2.80 39.46
N VAL A 512 -11.20 2.56 39.10
CA VAL A 512 -10.53 1.25 39.19
C VAL A 512 -9.64 1.11 40.43
N SER A 513 -9.41 -0.12 40.88
CA SER A 513 -8.56 -0.41 42.05
C SER A 513 -7.14 -0.75 41.60
N LEU A 514 -6.18 0.12 41.89
CA LEU A 514 -4.80 0.02 41.46
C LEU A 514 -3.94 -0.65 42.55
N ARG A 515 -2.92 -1.41 42.15
CA ARG A 515 -2.04 -2.16 43.06
C ARG A 515 -0.58 -1.92 42.72
N ALA A 516 0.26 -1.90 43.75
CA ALA A 516 1.71 -1.68 43.63
C ALA A 516 2.09 -0.45 42.77
N VAL A 517 1.27 0.60 42.81
CA VAL A 517 1.49 1.88 42.11
C VAL A 517 2.82 2.48 42.57
N PRO A 518 3.80 2.72 41.68
CA PRO A 518 5.08 3.31 42.06
C PRO A 518 4.92 4.75 42.54
N LEU A 519 5.56 5.08 43.65
CA LEU A 519 5.54 6.43 44.25
C LEU A 519 6.98 6.90 44.49
N SER A 520 7.22 8.17 44.14
CA SER A 520 8.53 8.81 44.29
C SER A 520 8.38 10.17 44.97
N GLY A 521 9.39 10.58 45.73
CA GLY A 521 9.46 11.95 46.24
C GLY A 521 10.83 12.31 46.80
N THR A 522 11.21 13.57 46.63
CA THR A 522 12.51 14.12 47.04
C THR A 522 12.37 15.49 47.70
N ASN A 523 13.37 15.85 48.51
CA ASN A 523 13.62 17.21 48.96
C ASN A 523 15.08 17.55 48.63
N ASN A 524 15.31 18.57 47.80
CA ASN A 524 16.63 18.92 47.27
C ASN A 524 17.36 17.67 46.70
N GLU A 525 16.66 16.94 45.82
CA GLU A 525 17.12 15.72 45.13
C GLU A 525 17.36 14.50 46.06
N GLN A 526 17.32 14.66 47.39
CA GLN A 526 17.40 13.57 48.35
C GLN A 526 16.05 12.87 48.54
N SER A 527 15.99 11.55 48.35
CA SER A 527 14.76 10.75 48.46
C SER A 527 14.14 10.76 49.86
N LEU A 528 12.81 10.88 49.92
CA LEU A 528 12.02 10.92 51.15
C LEU A 528 11.67 9.50 51.61
N SER A 529 12.28 9.06 52.71
CA SER A 529 12.12 7.69 53.26
C SER A 529 10.73 7.35 53.79
N GLU A 530 9.93 8.39 54.03
CA GLU A 530 8.56 8.37 54.52
C GLU A 530 7.55 8.00 53.43
N ILE A 531 7.93 8.14 52.15
CA ILE A 531 7.13 7.72 51.00
C ILE A 531 7.60 6.30 50.61
N PRO A 532 6.71 5.28 50.63
CA PRO A 532 7.06 3.94 50.20
C PRO A 532 7.17 3.89 48.67
N ALA A 533 8.13 3.13 48.14
CA ALA A 533 8.34 3.01 46.70
C ALA A 533 7.13 2.48 45.90
N THR A 534 6.18 1.80 46.56
CA THR A 534 4.89 1.40 45.96
C THR A 534 3.74 1.45 46.97
N ALA A 535 2.52 1.69 46.50
CA ALA A 535 1.29 1.58 47.29
C ALA A 535 0.09 1.05 46.47
N ASP A 536 -0.88 0.40 47.15
CA ASP A 536 -2.19 0.07 46.55
C ASP A 536 -3.15 1.25 46.72
N PHE A 537 -4.09 1.46 45.79
CA PHE A 537 -5.13 2.49 45.86
C PHE A 537 -6.53 1.94 45.51
N ALA A 538 -7.51 2.20 46.37
CA ALA A 538 -8.92 2.03 46.03
C ALA A 538 -9.41 3.14 45.08
N PRO A 539 -10.58 2.99 44.42
CA PRO A 539 -11.17 4.04 43.59
C PRO A 539 -11.41 5.32 44.39
N GLY A 540 -10.98 6.46 43.86
CA GLY A 540 -11.09 7.76 44.56
C GLY A 540 -10.25 7.89 45.84
N GLU A 541 -9.30 7.00 46.12
CA GLU A 541 -8.49 7.03 47.35
C GLU A 541 -7.32 8.02 47.24
N THR A 542 -7.23 8.95 48.20
CA THR A 542 -6.03 9.76 48.45
C THR A 542 -5.20 9.14 49.57
N LYS A 543 -3.90 8.96 49.35
CA LYS A 543 -2.92 8.57 50.37
C LYS A 543 -1.95 9.70 50.63
N THR A 544 -1.64 9.91 51.90
CA THR A 544 -1.00 11.12 52.38
C THR A 544 0.13 10.79 53.34
N TYR A 545 1.30 11.38 53.07
CA TYR A 545 2.54 11.19 53.82
C TYR A 545 2.99 12.54 54.39
N THR A 546 3.20 12.62 55.70
CA THR A 546 3.70 13.83 56.36
C THR A 546 5.19 13.69 56.62
N ILE A 547 5.98 14.62 56.07
CA ILE A 547 7.42 14.70 56.25
C ILE A 547 7.71 15.79 57.29
N THR A 548 8.68 15.56 58.16
CA THR A 548 9.10 16.50 59.21
C THR A 548 10.60 16.71 59.20
N GLY A 549 11.07 17.94 59.33
CA GLY A 549 12.49 18.27 59.40
C GLY A 549 12.77 19.49 60.27
N THR A 550 14.04 19.82 60.47
CA THR A 550 14.47 21.09 61.09
C THR A 550 15.03 21.99 60.00
N ALA A 551 14.61 23.26 59.98
CA ALA A 551 15.08 24.23 59.00
C ALA A 551 16.54 24.66 59.27
N GLY A 552 17.29 24.88 58.20
CA GLY A 552 18.70 25.26 58.20
C GLY A 552 18.91 26.75 58.45
N SER A 553 19.80 27.36 57.67
CA SER A 553 20.08 28.81 57.71
C SER A 553 19.07 29.61 56.89
N ALA A 554 18.75 30.83 57.33
CA ALA A 554 17.94 31.76 56.55
C ALA A 554 18.53 32.00 55.14
N GLY A 555 17.67 31.97 54.12
CA GLY A 555 18.05 32.01 52.71
C GLY A 555 18.14 30.65 52.02
N GLU A 556 18.14 29.53 52.75
CA GLU A 556 18.01 28.20 52.15
C GLU A 556 16.63 28.00 51.50
N VAL A 557 16.60 27.23 50.41
CA VAL A 557 15.37 26.82 49.71
C VAL A 557 15.31 25.30 49.60
N TYR A 558 14.18 24.73 50.01
CA TYR A 558 13.87 23.31 49.88
C TYR A 558 12.96 23.08 48.68
N ARG A 559 13.49 22.42 47.65
CA ARG A 559 12.79 22.00 46.43
C ARG A 559 12.16 20.66 46.68
N LEU A 560 10.83 20.64 46.85
CA LEU A 560 10.05 19.45 47.09
C LEU A 560 9.48 18.95 45.77
N TRP A 561 9.65 17.67 45.49
CA TRP A 561 9.16 17.01 44.28
C TRP A 561 8.49 15.69 44.67
N ALA A 562 7.38 15.35 44.02
CA ALA A 562 6.65 14.11 44.19
C ALA A 562 6.10 13.64 42.85
N HIS A 563 6.14 12.33 42.61
CA HIS A 563 5.70 11.72 41.36
C HIS A 563 5.03 10.37 41.58
N VAL A 564 4.07 10.03 40.72
CA VAL A 564 3.35 8.74 40.72
C VAL A 564 3.26 8.17 39.31
N ASP A 565 3.75 6.95 39.12
CA ASP A 565 3.68 6.24 37.85
C ASP A 565 2.42 5.36 37.77
N ALA A 566 1.91 5.13 36.56
CA ALA A 566 0.89 4.10 36.36
C ALA A 566 1.47 2.69 36.60
N PRO A 567 0.78 1.79 37.31
CA PRO A 567 1.24 0.42 37.52
C PRO A 567 1.17 -0.42 36.24
N ASP A 568 1.92 -1.54 36.20
CA ASP A 568 1.91 -2.49 35.09
C ASP A 568 0.48 -2.91 34.70
N GLY A 569 0.17 -2.80 33.41
CA GLY A 569 -1.16 -3.07 32.84
C GLY A 569 -2.09 -1.86 32.78
N PHE A 570 -1.68 -0.68 33.26
CA PHE A 570 -2.46 0.55 33.20
C PHE A 570 -1.76 1.68 32.43
N GLU A 571 -2.54 2.59 31.84
CA GLU A 571 -2.08 3.81 31.16
C GLU A 571 -2.83 5.03 31.76
N ASP A 572 -2.09 6.09 32.11
CA ASP A 572 -2.67 7.28 32.74
C ASP A 572 -3.32 8.20 31.69
N GLU A 573 -4.57 8.59 31.89
CA GLU A 573 -5.30 9.52 31.02
C GLU A 573 -4.82 10.97 31.18
N ASN A 574 -4.13 11.31 32.28
CA ASN A 574 -3.78 12.68 32.65
C ASN A 574 -2.34 12.81 33.22
N PRO A 575 -1.31 12.29 32.53
CA PRO A 575 0.08 12.16 33.04
C PRO A 575 0.74 13.47 33.51
N VAL A 576 0.15 14.62 33.19
CA VAL A 576 0.61 15.96 33.60
C VAL A 576 0.27 16.28 35.06
N ASN A 577 -0.69 15.60 35.69
CA ASN A 577 -1.06 15.80 37.08
C ASN A 577 -0.26 14.88 38.06
N ASN A 578 0.44 13.89 37.52
CA ASN A 578 1.23 12.89 38.25
C ASN A 578 2.44 13.48 38.98
N THR A 579 2.86 14.71 38.64
CA THR A 579 4.03 15.36 39.22
C THR A 579 3.65 16.63 39.96
N ALA A 580 4.04 16.72 41.23
CA ALA A 580 3.90 17.94 42.03
C ALA A 580 5.27 18.49 42.43
N VAL A 581 5.45 19.80 42.28
CA VAL A 581 6.70 20.50 42.63
C VAL A 581 6.35 21.76 43.41
N THR A 582 7.07 22.02 44.51
CA THR A 582 6.92 23.26 45.29
C THR A 582 8.22 23.62 46.01
N THR A 583 8.30 24.85 46.53
CA THR A 583 9.47 25.35 47.26
C THR A 583 9.10 25.91 48.63
N VAL A 584 9.97 25.66 49.61
CA VAL A 584 9.88 26.23 50.96
C VAL A 584 11.14 27.05 51.23
N THR A 585 10.98 28.31 51.62
CA THR A 585 12.11 29.21 51.91
C THR A 585 12.33 29.36 53.41
N VAL A 586 13.58 29.20 53.87
CA VAL A 586 13.95 29.46 55.27
C VAL A 586 14.16 30.96 55.47
N VAL A 587 13.53 31.56 56.48
CA VAL A 587 13.59 33.00 56.80
C VAL A 587 14.06 33.24 58.23
N GLU A 588 14.71 34.39 58.48
CA GLU A 588 15.14 34.77 59.83
C GLU A 588 13.93 34.93 60.77
N LYS A 589 14.09 34.53 62.03
CA LYS A 589 13.03 34.60 63.03
C LYS A 589 12.85 36.04 63.56
N PRO A 590 11.64 36.62 63.52
CA PRO A 590 11.43 37.99 64.02
C PRO A 590 11.64 38.11 65.54
N ASP A 591 12.33 39.16 65.96
CA ASP A 591 12.42 39.53 67.38
C ASP A 591 11.05 39.92 67.95
N THR A 592 10.74 39.45 69.16
CA THR A 592 9.46 39.70 69.83
C THR A 592 9.28 41.17 70.24
N PRO A 593 8.15 41.83 69.91
CA PRO A 593 7.83 43.17 70.40
C PRO A 593 7.49 43.20 71.90
N ASP A 594 7.80 44.31 72.58
CA ASP A 594 7.36 44.59 73.94
C ASP A 594 5.83 44.85 74.05
N ASP A 595 5.28 44.51 75.22
CA ASP A 595 3.84 44.45 75.54
C ASP A 595 3.19 45.86 75.62
N PRO A 596 1.98 46.10 75.04
CA PRO A 596 1.38 47.44 75.00
C PRO A 596 0.54 47.78 76.25
N ASP A 597 0.78 48.97 76.81
CA ASP A 597 -0.01 49.51 77.92
C ASP A 597 -1.45 49.93 77.50
N ASN A 598 -2.38 49.81 78.46
CA ASN A 598 -3.82 49.94 78.25
C ASN A 598 -4.32 51.40 78.05
N PRO A 599 -5.31 51.68 77.18
CA PRO A 599 -5.71 53.05 76.83
C PRO A 599 -6.64 53.72 77.86
N ASP A 600 -6.47 55.03 78.04
CA ASP A 600 -7.39 55.91 78.77
C ASP A 600 -8.30 56.72 77.81
N THR A 601 -9.47 57.13 78.32
CA THR A 601 -10.53 57.82 77.55
C THR A 601 -10.23 59.29 77.22
N PRO A 602 -10.74 59.82 76.09
CA PRO A 602 -10.46 61.19 75.65
C PRO A 602 -11.32 62.26 76.34
N ASP A 603 -10.77 63.46 76.48
CA ASP A 603 -11.48 64.71 76.84
C ASP A 603 -10.98 65.89 75.96
N ASP A 604 -11.76 66.98 75.95
CA ASP A 604 -11.76 68.10 74.97
C ASP A 604 -10.51 69.05 75.02
N PRO A 605 -10.34 70.01 74.07
CA PRO A 605 -9.04 70.52 73.64
C PRO A 605 -8.63 71.89 74.23
N ASP A 606 -7.34 72.26 74.09
CA ASP A 606 -6.94 73.53 73.43
C ASP A 606 -5.40 73.70 73.20
N THR A 607 -5.06 74.69 72.37
CA THR A 607 -3.73 75.27 71.99
C THR A 607 -2.80 75.73 73.17
N PRO A 608 -1.53 76.21 73.01
CA PRO A 608 -0.74 76.55 71.79
C PRO A 608 0.80 76.21 71.77
N ASP A 609 1.43 76.46 70.60
CA ASP A 609 2.81 76.95 70.26
C ASP A 609 4.13 76.56 71.01
N THR A 610 5.15 76.25 70.16
CA THR A 610 6.62 76.55 70.14
C THR A 610 7.36 77.08 71.40
N PRO A 611 8.69 76.81 71.63
CA PRO A 611 9.74 76.84 70.60
C PRO A 611 11.09 76.04 70.77
N ASP A 612 11.87 76.08 69.68
CA ASP A 612 13.34 76.20 69.52
C ASP A 612 14.40 75.16 69.98
N THR A 613 15.40 75.10 69.08
CA THR A 613 16.64 74.33 68.97
C THR A 613 17.74 74.63 70.00
N PRO A 614 18.76 73.76 70.05
CA PRO A 614 20.15 74.23 70.12
C PRO A 614 21.11 73.53 69.12
N ASP A 615 22.28 74.16 68.90
CA ASP A 615 23.22 73.95 67.78
C ASP A 615 24.33 72.87 67.97
N ASP A 616 25.07 72.72 66.86
CA ASP A 616 26.24 71.92 66.47
C ASP A 616 27.52 71.98 67.35
N PRO A 617 28.46 71.03 67.17
CA PRO A 617 29.91 71.30 67.29
C PRO A 617 30.80 70.72 66.15
N GLU A 618 31.89 71.44 65.84
CA GLU A 618 32.73 71.31 64.63
C GLU A 618 33.77 70.15 64.54
N ASP A 619 34.38 70.10 63.34
CA ASP A 619 35.37 69.19 62.73
C ASP A 619 36.85 69.35 63.22
N PRO A 620 37.73 68.36 63.00
CA PRO A 620 39.19 68.58 62.96
C PRO A 620 39.98 67.88 61.81
N ASP A 621 41.00 68.59 61.32
CA ASP A 621 41.79 68.35 60.09
C ASP A 621 42.86 67.21 60.06
N ASN A 622 43.36 66.96 58.83
CA ASN A 622 44.28 65.92 58.33
C ASN A 622 45.79 65.99 58.74
N PRO A 623 46.55 64.88 58.61
CA PRO A 623 48.03 64.86 58.45
C PRO A 623 48.56 64.21 57.14
N ASP A 624 49.78 64.60 56.74
CA ASP A 624 50.41 64.34 55.41
C ASP A 624 51.09 62.96 55.16
N THR A 625 51.49 62.74 53.90
CA THR A 625 52.08 61.55 53.26
C THR A 625 53.57 61.27 53.52
N PRO A 626 54.03 60.02 53.26
CA PRO A 626 55.43 59.67 52.96
C PRO A 626 55.65 59.10 51.52
N ASP A 627 56.91 59.18 51.05
CA ASP A 627 57.34 58.95 49.65
C ASP A 627 57.38 57.49 49.14
N ASN A 628 57.44 57.38 47.80
CA ASN A 628 57.40 56.18 46.97
C ASN A 628 58.73 55.39 46.85
N PRO A 629 58.71 54.05 46.74
CA PRO A 629 59.80 53.22 46.21
C PRO A 629 59.61 52.82 44.72
N ASP A 630 60.71 52.58 44.01
CA ASP A 630 60.75 52.45 42.55
C ASP A 630 59.96 51.26 41.93
N THR A 631 59.48 51.51 40.70
CA THR A 631 58.82 50.55 39.80
C THR A 631 59.75 49.44 39.31
N PRO A 632 59.32 48.16 39.31
CA PRO A 632 59.80 47.17 38.35
C PRO A 632 59.20 47.46 36.97
N ASP A 633 60.00 47.43 35.90
CA ASP A 633 59.48 47.48 34.52
C ASP A 633 58.57 46.28 34.26
N THR A 634 57.26 46.51 34.21
CA THR A 634 56.32 45.52 33.67
C THR A 634 56.51 45.43 32.15
N PRO A 635 56.58 44.22 31.57
CA PRO A 635 56.65 44.09 30.12
C PRO A 635 55.38 44.68 29.52
N VAL A 636 55.52 45.49 28.47
CA VAL A 636 54.39 46.03 27.71
C VAL A 636 53.68 44.87 27.01
N SER A 637 52.70 44.26 27.67
CA SER A 637 51.87 43.24 27.03
C SER A 637 51.11 43.90 25.89
N ARG A 638 51.04 43.19 24.76
CA ARG A 638 50.36 43.73 23.58
C ARG A 638 48.89 43.39 23.72
N THR A 639 48.03 44.40 23.79
CA THR A 639 46.60 44.11 23.90
C THR A 639 46.06 43.48 22.59
N CYS A 640 45.10 42.58 22.70
CA CYS A 640 44.28 42.09 21.60
C CYS A 640 42.83 41.86 22.04
N ASP A 641 41.95 41.59 21.09
CA ASP A 641 40.55 41.19 21.29
C ASP A 641 40.35 40.01 20.33
N VAL A 642 40.29 38.80 20.89
CA VAL A 642 39.88 37.59 20.17
C VAL A 642 38.56 37.12 20.76
N TRP A 643 37.78 36.34 19.99
CA TRP A 643 36.52 35.80 20.50
C TRP A 643 36.13 34.50 19.81
N THR A 644 35.26 33.75 20.48
CA THR A 644 34.66 32.51 19.97
C THR A 644 33.14 32.60 20.00
N ASN A 645 32.47 31.91 19.06
CA ASN A 645 31.02 31.75 19.07
C ASN A 645 30.64 30.41 18.40
N LEU A 646 29.48 29.85 18.74
CA LEU A 646 28.93 28.64 18.16
C LEU A 646 27.67 28.97 17.35
N SER A 647 27.44 28.29 16.24
CA SER A 647 26.05 28.08 15.79
C SER A 647 25.43 26.98 16.62
N THR A 648 24.20 27.16 17.11
CA THR A 648 23.40 26.05 17.62
C THR A 648 22.98 25.14 16.47
N PRO A 649 23.12 23.81 16.57
CA PRO A 649 22.30 22.88 15.79
C PRO A 649 20.82 23.14 16.11
N PRO A 650 19.89 23.12 15.13
CA PRO A 650 18.49 23.43 15.38
C PRO A 650 17.78 22.38 16.25
N THR A 651 18.04 21.10 15.99
CA THR A 651 17.55 19.95 16.76
C THR A 651 18.58 18.83 16.68
N VAL A 652 18.67 17.97 17.71
CA VAL A 652 19.51 16.76 17.70
C VAL A 652 18.64 15.57 18.10
N TYR A 653 18.42 14.64 17.19
CA TYR A 653 17.69 13.40 17.45
C TYR A 653 18.66 12.26 17.78
N GLU A 654 18.18 11.26 18.53
CA GLU A 654 19.01 10.13 18.92
C GLU A 654 19.60 9.36 17.73
N LYS A 655 20.84 8.91 17.90
CA LYS A 655 21.64 8.17 16.90
C LYS A 655 21.92 8.92 15.58
N GLU A 656 21.48 10.17 15.40
CA GLU A 656 21.71 10.94 14.16
C GLU A 656 23.04 11.69 14.12
N GLY A 657 23.49 11.97 12.89
CA GLY A 657 24.58 12.91 12.64
C GLY A 657 24.10 14.36 12.76
N TYR A 658 24.63 15.10 13.73
CA TYR A 658 24.41 16.54 13.85
C TYR A 658 25.67 17.32 13.48
N SER A 659 25.50 18.60 13.12
CA SER A 659 26.63 19.48 12.83
C SER A 659 26.43 20.89 13.37
N PHE A 660 27.55 21.53 13.69
CA PHE A 660 27.61 22.94 14.08
C PHE A 660 28.88 23.59 13.56
N THR A 661 28.88 24.92 13.46
CA THR A 661 30.03 25.71 13.06
C THR A 661 30.55 26.49 14.26
N VAL A 662 31.84 26.31 14.56
CA VAL A 662 32.56 27.10 15.55
C VAL A 662 33.23 28.27 14.83
N TYR A 663 33.01 29.47 15.34
CA TYR A 663 33.58 30.70 14.84
C TYR A 663 34.65 31.21 15.78
N PHE A 664 35.80 31.58 15.23
CA PHE A 664 36.89 32.22 15.96
C PHE A 664 37.28 33.49 15.22
N ALA A 665 37.59 34.58 15.93
CA ALA A 665 37.97 35.82 15.28
C ALA A 665 39.03 36.60 16.06
N ASN A 666 39.68 37.51 15.33
CA ASN A 666 40.58 38.54 15.84
C ASN A 666 40.00 39.90 15.48
N SER A 667 39.44 40.61 16.46
CA SER A 667 38.84 41.94 16.29
C SER A 667 39.88 43.08 16.25
N THR A 668 41.18 42.77 16.21
CA THR A 668 42.23 43.78 16.27
C THR A 668 42.75 44.20 14.90
N GLY A 669 43.29 45.42 14.83
CA GLY A 669 44.08 45.91 13.69
C GLY A 669 45.48 45.28 13.55
N LYS A 670 45.75 44.13 14.20
CA LYS A 670 47.05 43.46 14.24
C LYS A 670 46.91 42.03 13.72
N THR A 671 47.95 41.51 13.05
CA THR A 671 48.05 40.07 12.77
C THR A 671 48.46 39.33 14.04
N LEU A 672 47.76 38.24 14.36
CA LEU A 672 48.05 37.31 15.44
C LEU A 672 48.50 35.96 14.86
N THR A 673 49.50 35.34 15.48
CA THR A 673 50.06 34.05 15.04
C THR A 673 50.01 33.05 16.18
N ASP A 674 49.74 31.78 15.86
CA ASP A 674 49.76 30.67 16.82
C ASP A 674 48.74 30.85 17.98
N VAL A 675 47.58 31.42 17.65
CA VAL A 675 46.45 31.63 18.57
C VAL A 675 45.86 30.27 18.95
N PRO A 676 45.86 29.87 20.25
CA PRO A 676 45.32 28.59 20.68
C PRO A 676 43.79 28.51 20.54
N LEU A 677 43.29 27.38 20.03
CA LEU A 677 41.88 27.06 19.87
C LEU A 677 41.58 25.71 20.52
N SER A 678 40.40 25.56 21.15
CA SER A 678 39.92 24.32 21.74
C SER A 678 38.42 24.16 21.52
N VAL A 679 37.98 22.93 21.21
CA VAL A 679 36.55 22.58 21.10
C VAL A 679 36.36 21.17 21.66
N THR A 680 35.36 20.99 22.53
CA THR A 680 35.00 19.70 23.10
C THR A 680 33.50 19.42 23.00
N ILE A 681 33.15 18.14 22.95
CA ILE A 681 31.78 17.61 23.03
C ILE A 681 31.78 16.57 24.16
N ASN A 682 30.92 16.74 25.16
CA ASN A 682 30.88 15.95 26.40
C ASN A 682 32.29 15.77 27.01
N GLY A 683 33.07 16.86 27.03
CA GLY A 683 34.45 16.90 27.51
C GLY A 683 35.51 16.24 26.59
N ARG A 684 35.13 15.65 25.46
CA ARG A 684 36.04 14.99 24.51
C ARG A 684 36.48 15.96 23.40
N PRO A 685 37.78 16.07 23.06
CA PRO A 685 38.27 17.04 22.09
C PRO A 685 37.89 16.71 20.64
N VAL A 686 37.54 17.73 19.87
CA VAL A 686 37.12 17.64 18.47
C VAL A 686 38.33 17.79 17.53
N SER A 687 38.54 16.80 16.65
CA SER A 687 39.72 16.74 15.76
C SER A 687 39.61 17.56 14.46
N SER A 688 38.42 18.04 14.08
CA SER A 688 38.23 18.90 12.90
C SER A 688 38.67 20.35 13.12
N VAL A 689 38.95 20.74 14.36
CA VAL A 689 39.44 22.08 14.73
C VAL A 689 40.93 21.99 15.05
N PRO A 690 41.80 22.80 14.43
CA PRO A 690 43.23 22.80 14.71
C PRO A 690 43.52 23.46 16.07
N ALA A 691 44.45 22.88 16.84
CA ALA A 691 44.81 23.40 18.18
C ALA A 691 45.40 24.83 18.16
N THR A 692 45.89 25.31 17.02
CA THR A 692 46.34 26.70 16.83
C THR A 692 45.98 27.22 15.43
N ALA A 693 45.78 28.54 15.31
CA ALA A 693 45.58 29.21 14.03
C ALA A 693 46.25 30.59 13.95
N HIS A 694 46.55 31.05 12.73
CA HIS A 694 46.97 32.43 12.47
C HIS A 694 45.77 33.27 12.00
N PHE A 695 45.69 34.53 12.43
CA PHE A 695 44.66 35.49 12.04
C PHE A 695 45.29 36.79 11.57
N THR A 696 44.90 37.27 10.40
CA THR A 696 45.15 38.65 9.96
C THR A 696 44.25 39.62 10.72
N ALA A 697 44.50 40.93 10.55
CA ALA A 697 43.72 41.97 11.23
C ALA A 697 42.24 41.91 10.83
N TYR A 698 41.34 41.93 11.82
CA TYR A 698 39.88 41.81 11.64
C TYR A 698 39.40 40.52 10.94
N GLU A 699 40.18 39.43 11.00
CA GLU A 699 39.83 38.15 10.37
C GLU A 699 38.94 37.27 11.27
N LYS A 700 37.90 36.69 10.67
CA LYS A 700 37.05 35.63 11.25
C LYS A 700 37.28 34.32 10.50
N LYS A 701 37.40 33.22 11.24
CA LYS A 701 37.48 31.84 10.75
C LYS A 701 36.33 31.01 11.28
N SER A 702 35.98 29.96 10.54
CA SER A 702 34.88 29.06 10.84
C SER A 702 35.32 27.62 10.62
N TYR A 703 34.99 26.73 11.55
CA TYR A 703 35.25 25.31 11.45
C TYR A 703 33.94 24.54 11.66
N THR A 704 33.56 23.71 10.69
CA THR A 704 32.40 22.83 10.83
C THR A 704 32.80 21.57 11.60
N VAL A 705 31.96 21.21 12.56
CA VAL A 705 32.07 20.03 13.41
C VAL A 705 30.88 19.13 13.11
N THR A 706 31.14 17.84 12.92
CA THR A 706 30.15 16.80 12.65
C THR A 706 30.34 15.68 13.66
N ALA A 707 29.28 15.25 14.33
CA ALA A 707 29.31 14.16 15.31
C ALA A 707 27.96 13.42 15.34
N THR A 708 27.89 12.28 16.02
CA THR A 708 26.67 11.47 16.15
C THR A 708 26.12 11.57 17.57
N ALA A 709 24.80 11.67 17.70
CA ALA A 709 24.09 11.82 18.97
C ALA A 709 24.05 10.53 19.80
N GLY A 710 23.83 10.68 21.11
CA GLY A 710 23.61 9.58 22.05
C GLY A 710 22.18 9.02 22.02
N ALA A 711 21.75 8.43 23.12
CA ALA A 711 20.37 8.02 23.36
C ALA A 711 19.47 9.23 23.71
N LYS A 712 18.15 9.09 23.53
CA LYS A 712 17.19 10.11 23.95
C LYS A 712 17.32 10.48 25.44
N GLY A 713 17.13 11.76 25.77
CA GLY A 713 17.23 12.30 27.14
C GLY A 713 18.65 12.62 27.61
N GLU A 714 19.70 12.14 26.93
CA GLU A 714 21.09 12.49 27.27
C GLU A 714 21.40 13.97 26.91
N PRO A 715 21.96 14.77 27.84
CA PRO A 715 22.39 16.13 27.54
C PRO A 715 23.74 16.15 26.81
N LEU A 716 23.80 16.94 25.74
CA LEU A 716 24.98 17.13 24.91
C LEU A 716 25.64 18.48 25.20
N TYR A 717 26.79 18.45 25.86
CA TYR A 717 27.57 19.61 26.28
C TYR A 717 28.65 19.95 25.24
N ILE A 718 28.47 21.06 24.52
CA ILE A 718 29.46 21.62 23.59
C ILE A 718 30.19 22.77 24.28
N VAL A 719 31.51 22.80 24.18
CA VAL A 719 32.34 23.93 24.66
C VAL A 719 33.34 24.32 23.57
N ALA A 720 33.46 25.61 23.28
CA ALA A 720 34.51 26.17 22.43
C ALA A 720 35.24 27.31 23.15
N GLU A 721 36.56 27.32 23.03
CA GLU A 721 37.47 28.22 23.73
C GLU A 721 38.57 28.73 22.78
N ILE A 722 38.94 29.99 22.95
CA ILE A 722 40.07 30.65 22.29
C ILE A 722 40.92 31.36 23.36
N SER A 723 42.21 31.52 23.12
CA SER A 723 43.10 32.25 24.03
C SER A 723 43.99 33.22 23.28
N PRO A 724 44.39 34.35 23.89
CA PRO A 724 45.37 35.25 23.30
C PRO A 724 46.72 34.53 23.14
N PRO A 725 47.47 34.77 22.04
CA PRO A 725 48.78 34.16 21.83
C PRO A 725 49.85 34.74 22.78
N ASP A 726 50.96 34.01 22.96
CA ASP A 726 52.04 34.38 23.88
C ASP A 726 52.51 35.83 23.73
N GLY A 727 52.53 36.57 24.85
CA GLY A 727 52.92 37.98 24.91
C GLY A 727 51.80 38.97 24.59
N TYR A 728 50.58 38.49 24.34
CA TYR A 728 49.38 39.31 24.24
C TYR A 728 48.49 39.18 25.49
N THR A 729 47.61 40.16 25.70
CA THR A 729 46.58 40.15 26.75
C THR A 729 45.26 40.54 26.12
N ASP A 730 44.21 39.79 26.44
CA ASP A 730 42.88 40.08 25.91
C ASP A 730 42.26 41.31 26.58
N GLU A 731 41.61 42.16 25.79
CA GLU A 731 40.81 43.31 26.23
C GLU A 731 39.41 42.86 26.69
N ASN A 732 38.91 41.70 26.24
CA ASN A 732 37.60 41.15 26.62
C ASN A 732 37.64 39.63 26.89
N PRO A 733 38.26 39.15 27.98
CA PRO A 733 38.33 37.71 28.27
C PRO A 733 36.98 36.99 28.45
N ALA A 734 35.86 37.69 28.54
CA ALA A 734 34.52 37.10 28.70
C ALA A 734 33.96 36.47 27.41
N ASN A 735 34.40 36.90 26.23
CA ASN A 735 33.94 36.35 24.93
C ASN A 735 34.88 35.22 24.40
N ASN A 736 35.87 34.82 25.19
CA ASN A 736 36.86 33.78 24.85
C ASN A 736 36.39 32.35 25.10
N ARG A 737 35.21 32.18 25.69
CA ARG A 737 34.57 30.88 25.92
C ARG A 737 33.09 30.97 25.59
N VAL A 738 32.58 29.93 24.94
CA VAL A 738 31.15 29.73 24.68
C VAL A 738 30.81 28.27 24.90
N SER A 739 29.60 28.01 25.40
CA SER A 739 29.10 26.65 25.60
C SER A 739 27.62 26.56 25.27
N ALA A 740 27.18 25.37 24.86
CA ALA A 740 25.77 25.04 24.61
C ALA A 740 25.46 23.68 25.21
N GLU A 741 24.24 23.52 25.72
CA GLU A 741 23.66 22.25 26.18
C GLU A 741 22.46 21.95 25.28
N ILE A 742 22.36 20.71 24.80
CA ILE A 742 21.31 20.27 23.87
C ILE A 742 20.79 18.92 24.34
N ILE A 743 19.50 18.81 24.61
CA ILE A 743 18.87 17.53 24.94
C ILE A 743 18.68 16.73 23.64
N VAL A 744 19.12 15.48 23.64
CA VAL A 744 18.86 14.55 22.52
C VAL A 744 17.40 14.11 22.54
N LEU A 745 16.67 14.34 21.46
CA LEU A 745 15.24 14.04 21.34
C LEU A 745 14.97 12.67 20.69
N GLU A 746 13.80 12.11 21.01
CA GLU A 746 13.19 11.00 20.27
C GLU A 746 12.58 11.50 18.96
N LYS A 747 12.46 10.60 17.97
CA LYS A 747 11.98 10.97 16.62
C LYS A 747 10.45 11.02 16.57
N PRO A 748 9.84 11.91 15.77
CA PRO A 748 8.40 11.88 15.57
C PRO A 748 7.95 10.62 14.82
N TYR A 749 8.73 10.17 13.83
CA TYR A 749 8.51 8.94 13.07
C TYR A 749 9.82 8.14 12.97
N ASP A 750 9.75 6.83 13.18
CA ASP A 750 10.86 5.89 12.97
C ASP A 750 10.24 4.58 12.44
N LEU A 751 10.13 4.47 11.12
CA LEU A 751 9.49 3.33 10.46
C LEU A 751 10.49 2.18 10.31
N ASP A 752 10.01 0.94 10.45
CA ASP A 752 10.79 -0.25 10.14
C ASP A 752 9.97 -1.29 9.37
N VAL A 753 10.47 -1.73 8.22
CA VAL A 753 9.87 -2.88 7.52
C VAL A 753 10.42 -4.15 8.16
N GLN A 754 9.57 -4.88 8.89
CA GLN A 754 9.98 -5.97 9.78
C GLN A 754 10.15 -7.31 9.05
N ARG A 755 9.30 -7.59 8.07
CA ARG A 755 9.38 -8.79 7.21
C ARG A 755 8.50 -8.69 5.97
N ILE A 756 8.83 -9.50 4.96
CA ILE A 756 7.98 -9.88 3.83
C ILE A 756 7.72 -11.39 3.93
N THR A 757 6.50 -11.89 3.67
CA THR A 757 6.14 -13.32 3.70
C THR A 757 5.14 -13.70 2.60
N PRO A 758 5.17 -14.92 2.03
CA PRO A 758 6.15 -16.01 2.26
C PRO A 758 7.49 -15.76 1.52
N ASP A 759 8.39 -16.76 1.50
CA ASP A 759 9.60 -16.80 0.66
C ASP A 759 9.59 -17.92 -0.39
N ARG A 760 8.49 -18.66 -0.48
CA ARG A 760 8.29 -19.73 -1.45
C ARG A 760 6.95 -19.55 -2.10
N TYR A 761 6.98 -19.58 -3.41
CA TYR A 761 5.83 -19.51 -4.28
C TYR A 761 5.90 -20.65 -5.27
N ARG A 762 4.76 -21.11 -5.74
CA ARG A 762 4.68 -22.11 -6.81
C ARG A 762 4.36 -21.37 -8.11
N GLU A 763 4.89 -21.84 -9.24
CA GLU A 763 4.63 -21.23 -10.55
C GLU A 763 3.16 -21.30 -10.99
N ASN A 764 2.77 -20.40 -11.92
CA ASN A 764 1.42 -20.33 -12.50
C ASN A 764 0.28 -20.22 -11.46
N GLN A 765 0.48 -19.41 -10.42
CA GLN A 765 -0.48 -19.21 -9.34
C GLN A 765 -0.68 -17.75 -8.99
N THR A 766 -1.91 -17.40 -8.62
CA THR A 766 -2.20 -16.16 -7.91
C THR A 766 -1.78 -16.34 -6.45
N VAL A 767 -0.92 -15.45 -5.95
CA VAL A 767 -0.31 -15.54 -4.62
C VAL A 767 -0.52 -14.25 -3.82
N VAL A 768 -0.58 -14.38 -2.49
CA VAL A 768 -0.65 -13.22 -1.57
C VAL A 768 0.69 -13.06 -0.89
N THR A 769 1.19 -11.83 -0.89
CA THR A 769 2.43 -11.45 -0.20
C THR A 769 2.14 -10.36 0.82
N THR A 770 2.73 -10.52 2.00
CA THR A 770 2.40 -9.77 3.20
C THR A 770 3.65 -9.15 3.79
N ILE A 771 3.58 -7.84 4.03
CA ILE A 771 4.64 -6.98 4.54
C ILE A 771 4.21 -6.52 5.94
N LYS A 772 5.03 -6.81 6.96
CA LYS A 772 4.81 -6.30 8.33
C LYS A 772 5.62 -5.02 8.49
N VAL A 773 4.96 -3.95 8.90
CA VAL A 773 5.55 -2.62 9.08
C VAL A 773 5.40 -2.23 10.55
N GLY A 774 6.45 -1.69 11.16
CA GLY A 774 6.43 -1.10 12.49
C GLY A 774 6.56 0.42 12.48
N ASN A 775 6.11 1.03 13.57
CA ASN A 775 6.32 2.44 13.90
C ASN A 775 6.91 2.53 15.31
N ARG A 776 8.16 3.00 15.40
CA ARG A 776 8.92 3.24 16.63
C ARG A 776 9.10 4.73 16.92
N GLY A 777 8.43 5.58 16.15
CA GLY A 777 8.38 7.01 16.37
C GLY A 777 7.39 7.37 17.47
N SER A 778 7.56 8.56 18.04
CA SER A 778 6.72 9.08 19.12
C SER A 778 5.30 9.50 18.71
N LEU A 779 4.95 9.49 17.42
CA LEU A 779 3.63 9.86 16.88
C LEU A 779 2.89 8.69 16.21
N ASP A 780 1.56 8.73 16.28
CA ASP A 780 0.65 7.83 15.57
C ASP A 780 0.52 8.18 14.07
N PHE A 781 0.29 7.16 13.24
CA PHE A 781 -0.16 7.29 11.85
C PHE A 781 -1.67 7.07 11.73
N THR A 782 -2.40 8.18 11.65
CA THR A 782 -3.87 8.23 11.53
C THR A 782 -4.33 8.39 10.07
N PRO A 783 -5.60 8.08 9.73
CA PRO A 783 -6.10 8.25 8.36
C PRO A 783 -5.90 9.68 7.83
N GLY A 784 -5.27 9.79 6.65
CA GLY A 784 -4.87 11.06 6.03
C GLY A 784 -3.36 11.30 6.06
N GLN A 785 -2.63 10.72 7.03
CA GLN A 785 -1.17 10.61 7.00
C GLN A 785 -0.81 9.41 6.10
N ASN A 786 -0.80 9.64 4.79
CA ASN A 786 -0.71 8.57 3.77
C ASN A 786 0.69 7.94 3.66
N VAL A 787 1.05 7.10 4.64
CA VAL A 787 2.23 6.23 4.54
C VAL A 787 2.06 5.30 3.34
N THR A 788 3.08 5.29 2.47
CA THR A 788 3.15 4.47 1.27
C THR A 788 4.14 3.32 1.47
N VAL A 789 3.79 2.12 1.00
CA VAL A 789 4.73 1.01 0.80
C VAL A 789 4.82 0.72 -0.70
N LEU A 790 6.04 0.64 -1.23
CA LEU A 790 6.36 0.17 -2.56
C LEU A 790 6.90 -1.26 -2.45
N PHE A 791 6.31 -2.19 -3.19
CA PHE A 791 6.75 -3.58 -3.27
C PHE A 791 7.25 -3.89 -4.68
N GLU A 792 8.44 -4.49 -4.79
CA GLU A 792 9.11 -4.73 -6.07
C GLU A 792 9.69 -6.15 -6.15
N ILE A 793 9.67 -6.71 -7.36
CA ILE A 793 10.39 -7.94 -7.73
C ILE A 793 11.17 -7.65 -9.01
N PRO A 794 12.43 -7.18 -8.91
CA PRO A 794 13.20 -6.69 -10.05
C PRO A 794 13.40 -7.74 -11.16
N GLU A 795 13.54 -9.03 -10.80
CA GLU A 795 13.71 -10.12 -11.76
C GLU A 795 12.49 -10.35 -12.65
N LEU A 796 11.31 -9.84 -12.25
CA LEU A 796 10.05 -9.95 -12.99
C LEU A 796 9.59 -8.61 -13.58
N SER A 797 10.34 -7.52 -13.35
CA SER A 797 9.88 -6.13 -13.58
C SER A 797 8.55 -5.80 -12.88
N PHE A 798 8.23 -6.49 -11.78
CA PHE A 798 7.00 -6.28 -11.01
C PHE A 798 7.21 -5.16 -10.00
N SER A 799 6.27 -4.22 -9.93
CA SER A 799 6.26 -3.12 -8.97
C SER A 799 4.83 -2.74 -8.64
N GLN A 800 4.50 -2.64 -7.35
CA GLN A 800 3.18 -2.28 -6.86
C GLN A 800 3.28 -1.31 -5.69
N ARG A 801 2.58 -0.18 -5.79
CA ARG A 801 2.51 0.86 -4.77
C ARG A 801 1.21 0.73 -3.97
N MET A 802 1.32 0.81 -2.64
CA MET A 802 0.24 0.62 -1.68
C MET A 802 0.19 1.81 -0.72
N THR A 803 -1.00 2.31 -0.40
CA THR A 803 -1.21 3.52 0.41
C THR A 803 -2.02 3.25 1.68
N ALA A 804 -1.98 4.20 2.61
CA ALA A 804 -2.80 4.26 3.83
C ALA A 804 -2.50 3.18 4.90
N VAL A 805 -1.22 3.00 5.24
CA VAL A 805 -0.84 2.23 6.44
C VAL A 805 -1.10 3.06 7.70
N ILE A 806 -2.11 2.67 8.48
CA ILE A 806 -2.42 3.25 9.80
C ILE A 806 -1.74 2.43 10.91
N MET A 807 -1.06 3.10 11.84
CA MET A 807 -0.28 2.48 12.93
C MET A 807 -0.17 3.41 14.14
N LYS A 808 -0.65 2.97 15.30
CA LYS A 808 -0.31 3.60 16.60
C LYS A 808 1.22 3.57 16.82
N LYS A 809 1.77 4.57 17.50
CA LYS A 809 3.16 4.59 17.99
C LYS A 809 3.50 3.32 18.76
N ASP A 810 4.75 2.89 18.70
CA ASP A 810 5.27 1.66 19.32
C ASP A 810 4.50 0.37 18.92
N THR A 811 3.81 0.38 17.77
CA THR A 811 3.08 -0.79 17.25
C THR A 811 3.45 -1.11 15.80
N TRP A 812 2.67 -1.99 15.16
CA TRP A 812 2.88 -2.48 13.80
C TRP A 812 1.54 -2.66 13.09
N ASN A 813 1.55 -2.73 11.77
CA ASN A 813 0.40 -3.18 10.98
C ASN A 813 0.84 -4.00 9.76
N THR A 814 -0.12 -4.62 9.10
CA THR A 814 0.08 -5.58 8.02
C THR A 814 -0.40 -5.01 6.68
N VAL A 815 0.45 -5.08 5.66
CA VAL A 815 0.18 -4.60 4.31
C VAL A 815 0.27 -5.80 3.37
N SER A 816 -0.83 -6.20 2.72
CA SER A 816 -0.87 -7.40 1.87
C SER A 816 -1.34 -7.10 0.45
N LEU A 817 -0.64 -7.67 -0.52
CA LEU A 817 -0.91 -7.56 -1.96
C LEU A 817 -1.11 -8.93 -2.62
N CYS A 818 -1.73 -8.92 -3.79
CA CYS A 818 -2.00 -10.10 -4.61
C CYS A 818 -1.27 -9.94 -5.96
N TRP A 819 -0.57 -10.97 -6.42
CA TRP A 819 0.15 -10.98 -7.70
C TRP A 819 0.24 -12.39 -8.28
N ASP A 820 0.53 -12.53 -9.58
CA ASP A 820 0.59 -13.83 -10.27
C ASP A 820 2.03 -14.27 -10.53
N THR A 821 2.34 -15.52 -10.23
CA THR A 821 3.66 -16.12 -10.51
C THR A 821 3.77 -16.58 -11.96
N PRO A 822 4.87 -16.26 -12.68
CA PRO A 822 5.12 -16.77 -14.02
C PRO A 822 5.38 -18.28 -14.02
N ASN A 823 5.28 -18.88 -15.21
CA ASN A 823 5.79 -20.21 -15.55
C ASN A 823 7.33 -20.22 -15.57
N VAL A 824 8.00 -21.18 -14.91
CA VAL A 824 9.46 -21.22 -14.78
C VAL A 824 10.04 -22.60 -15.12
N GLN A 825 11.08 -22.66 -15.96
CA GLN A 825 11.66 -23.95 -16.39
C GLN A 825 12.52 -24.67 -15.33
N SER A 826 12.78 -24.00 -14.21
CA SER A 826 13.51 -24.48 -13.03
C SER A 826 13.30 -23.48 -11.90
N ASP A 827 13.48 -23.89 -10.64
CA ASP A 827 13.40 -23.01 -9.47
C ASP A 827 14.08 -21.66 -9.72
N GLN A 828 13.28 -20.60 -9.73
CA GLN A 828 13.74 -19.24 -10.01
C GLN A 828 13.86 -18.48 -8.69
N ALA A 829 15.09 -18.16 -8.30
CA ALA A 829 15.34 -17.21 -7.22
C ALA A 829 14.86 -15.81 -7.65
N ILE A 830 14.16 -15.13 -6.74
CA ILE A 830 13.67 -13.77 -6.90
C ILE A 830 13.98 -12.94 -5.65
N THR A 831 14.10 -11.63 -5.82
CA THR A 831 14.37 -10.69 -4.75
C THR A 831 13.10 -9.88 -4.47
N LEU A 832 12.48 -10.13 -3.31
CA LEU A 832 11.37 -9.31 -2.83
C LEU A 832 11.94 -8.07 -2.14
N ILE A 833 11.53 -6.89 -2.58
CA ILE A 833 11.91 -5.62 -1.96
C ILE A 833 10.64 -4.93 -1.49
N ALA A 834 10.63 -4.46 -0.24
CA ALA A 834 9.57 -3.62 0.29
C ALA A 834 10.18 -2.35 0.87
N THR A 835 9.83 -1.21 0.28
CA THR A 835 10.31 0.12 0.65
C THR A 835 9.16 0.94 1.20
N ILE A 836 9.23 1.33 2.47
CA ILE A 836 8.27 2.28 3.06
C ILE A 836 8.74 3.72 2.84
N ASN A 837 7.78 4.65 2.73
CA ASN A 837 8.04 6.07 2.44
C ASN A 837 9.00 6.27 1.25
N PRO A 838 8.79 5.61 0.08
CA PRO A 838 9.73 5.60 -1.04
C PRO A 838 10.00 6.99 -1.64
N ASP A 839 9.11 7.96 -1.40
CA ASP A 839 9.24 9.33 -1.90
C ASP A 839 9.99 10.26 -0.92
N GLY A 840 10.38 9.79 0.28
CA GLY A 840 11.03 10.60 1.31
C GLY A 840 10.16 11.71 1.90
N ALA A 841 8.82 11.56 1.87
CA ALA A 841 7.89 12.60 2.31
C ALA A 841 7.98 12.92 3.82
N LEU A 842 8.34 11.91 4.63
CA LEU A 842 8.60 12.04 6.07
C LEU A 842 10.08 12.41 6.29
N ASN A 843 10.37 13.71 6.33
CA ASN A 843 11.73 14.30 6.37
C ASN A 843 12.50 14.12 7.70
N ASN A 844 12.14 13.14 8.53
CA ASN A 844 12.57 12.99 9.92
C ASN A 844 12.75 11.52 10.37
N GLU A 845 12.89 10.60 9.40
CA GLU A 845 13.14 9.18 9.64
C GLU A 845 14.64 8.86 9.75
N SER A 846 14.97 7.76 10.42
CA SER A 846 16.33 7.55 10.97
C SER A 846 17.43 7.23 9.96
N SER A 847 17.07 6.57 8.86
CA SER A 847 17.93 6.27 7.72
C SER A 847 17.10 5.52 6.67
N ASP A 848 17.37 5.75 5.39
CA ASP A 848 16.77 4.97 4.29
C ASP A 848 16.96 3.44 4.46
N ASP A 849 18.01 3.04 5.19
CA ASP A 849 18.39 1.64 5.45
C ASP A 849 17.35 0.82 6.27
N ASN A 850 16.55 1.45 7.15
CA ASN A 850 15.50 0.74 7.92
C ASN A 850 14.16 0.67 7.17
N ASN A 851 14.00 1.55 6.18
CA ASN A 851 12.78 1.65 5.38
C ASN A 851 12.71 0.60 4.26
N VAL A 852 13.83 -0.04 3.91
CA VAL A 852 13.92 -1.05 2.85
C VAL A 852 14.18 -2.43 3.45
N TYR A 853 13.22 -3.36 3.31
CA TYR A 853 13.45 -4.77 3.60
C TYR A 853 13.65 -5.57 2.31
N ILE A 854 14.72 -6.36 2.26
CA ILE A 854 15.03 -7.24 1.14
C ILE A 854 14.93 -8.69 1.61
N ARG A 855 14.07 -9.48 0.96
CA ARG A 855 13.95 -10.93 1.18
C ARG A 855 14.27 -11.70 -0.09
N GLN A 856 15.16 -12.68 0.01
CA GLN A 856 15.33 -13.69 -1.03
C GLN A 856 14.18 -14.69 -0.96
N ALA A 857 13.56 -14.96 -2.11
CA ALA A 857 12.48 -15.92 -2.26
C ALA A 857 12.69 -16.80 -3.51
N VAL A 858 11.87 -17.84 -3.67
CA VAL A 858 11.95 -18.78 -4.78
C VAL A 858 10.57 -19.04 -5.37
N ILE A 859 10.47 -19.02 -6.70
CA ILE A 859 9.37 -19.60 -7.46
C ILE A 859 9.77 -21.04 -7.82
N GLU A 860 9.09 -22.02 -7.25
CA GLU A 860 9.36 -23.44 -7.40
C GLU A 860 8.75 -23.97 -8.71
N ASN A 861 9.55 -24.69 -9.51
CA ASN A 861 9.08 -25.39 -10.71
C ASN A 861 8.36 -26.69 -10.32
N VAL A 862 7.15 -26.91 -10.81
CA VAL A 862 6.33 -28.09 -10.49
C VAL A 862 6.44 -29.15 -11.58
N VAL A 863 7.46 -30.00 -11.47
CA VAL A 863 7.56 -31.20 -12.30
C VAL A 863 6.95 -32.40 -11.58
N TYR A 864 5.78 -32.85 -12.06
CA TYR A 864 5.22 -34.14 -11.65
C TYR A 864 5.95 -35.28 -12.35
N GLU A 865 6.73 -36.06 -11.60
CA GLU A 865 7.41 -37.24 -12.12
C GLU A 865 6.41 -38.37 -12.46
N THR A 866 6.76 -39.21 -13.44
CA THR A 866 5.99 -40.43 -13.72
C THR A 866 6.12 -41.40 -12.53
N PRO A 867 5.02 -41.79 -11.86
CA PRO A 867 5.10 -42.62 -10.66
C PRO A 867 5.57 -44.04 -10.97
N GLU A 868 6.41 -44.61 -10.09
CA GLU A 868 6.93 -45.97 -10.21
C GLU A 868 6.16 -46.95 -9.30
N GLU A 869 5.55 -47.96 -9.92
CA GLU A 869 4.65 -48.92 -9.27
C GLU A 869 5.41 -49.96 -8.44
N SER A 870 4.88 -50.28 -7.24
CA SER A 870 5.52 -51.17 -6.25
C SER A 870 4.52 -52.12 -5.59
N GLU A 871 4.78 -53.43 -5.71
CA GLU A 871 4.04 -54.48 -4.97
C GLU A 871 4.24 -54.40 -3.44
N ALA A 872 5.28 -53.69 -2.98
CA ALA A 872 5.50 -53.42 -1.55
C ALA A 872 4.65 -52.22 -1.10
N LEU A 873 3.53 -52.51 -0.43
CA LEU A 873 2.59 -51.53 0.10
C LEU A 873 3.01 -51.09 1.52
N PRO A 874 3.37 -49.81 1.75
CA PRO A 874 3.62 -49.28 3.09
C PRO A 874 2.32 -48.89 3.81
N ASP A 875 2.37 -48.79 5.14
CA ASP A 875 1.30 -48.15 5.92
C ASP A 875 1.13 -46.67 5.48
N PRO A 876 -0.09 -46.13 5.43
CA PRO A 876 -0.32 -44.73 5.05
C PRO A 876 0.44 -43.76 5.98
N PRO A 877 1.31 -42.88 5.45
CA PRO A 877 2.12 -41.99 6.27
C PRO A 877 1.25 -40.96 7.00
N GLN A 878 1.66 -40.53 8.20
CA GLN A 878 1.00 -39.42 8.87
C GLN A 878 1.29 -38.11 8.11
N ARG A 879 0.26 -37.31 7.86
CA ARG A 879 0.38 -36.01 7.20
C ARG A 879 -0.20 -34.91 8.07
N THR A 880 0.42 -33.74 8.01
CA THR A 880 -0.02 -32.51 8.69
C THR A 880 -0.14 -31.39 7.67
N GLY A 881 -1.17 -30.57 7.78
CA GLY A 881 -1.38 -29.38 6.96
C GLY A 881 -1.96 -28.24 7.80
N GLN A 882 -1.89 -27.03 7.27
CA GLN A 882 -2.35 -25.82 7.95
C GLN A 882 -3.75 -25.47 7.45
N SER A 883 -4.78 -26.14 7.96
CA SER A 883 -6.15 -25.93 7.44
C SER A 883 -6.83 -24.66 7.95
N ARG A 884 -6.19 -23.93 8.87
CA ARG A 884 -6.64 -22.62 9.36
C ARG A 884 -5.44 -21.76 9.73
N VAL A 885 -5.52 -20.47 9.44
CA VAL A 885 -4.63 -19.42 9.94
C VAL A 885 -5.47 -18.32 10.60
N THR A 886 -4.84 -17.59 11.53
CA THR A 886 -5.34 -16.29 12.00
C THR A 886 -4.24 -15.25 11.88
N TRP A 887 -4.62 -13.99 11.76
CA TRP A 887 -3.72 -12.85 11.74
C TRP A 887 -4.42 -11.61 12.31
N TRP A 888 -3.64 -10.61 12.67
CA TRP A 888 -4.12 -9.36 13.24
C TRP A 888 -3.82 -8.19 12.31
N GLU A 889 -4.78 -7.27 12.21
CA GLU A 889 -4.59 -5.96 11.57
C GLU A 889 -5.17 -4.88 12.46
N GLN A 890 -4.52 -3.73 12.46
CA GLN A 890 -5.03 -2.55 13.15
C GLN A 890 -6.00 -1.80 12.22
N ARG A 891 -7.15 -1.41 12.74
CA ARG A 891 -8.17 -0.57 12.09
C ARG A 891 -8.27 0.75 12.86
N TYR A 892 -8.72 1.82 12.19
CA TYR A 892 -8.98 3.11 12.82
C TYR A 892 -10.47 3.39 12.75
N GLU A 893 -11.15 3.24 13.88
CA GLU A 893 -12.61 3.24 13.97
C GLU A 893 -13.04 4.23 15.05
N ASN A 894 -14.03 5.08 14.73
CA ASN A 894 -14.57 6.08 15.66
C ASN A 894 -13.54 7.05 16.30
N GLY A 895 -12.35 7.21 15.70
CA GLY A 895 -11.27 8.04 16.22
C GLY A 895 -10.26 7.32 17.11
N GLN A 896 -10.27 5.98 17.15
CA GLN A 896 -9.33 5.17 17.93
C GLN A 896 -8.77 4.00 17.10
N PHE A 897 -7.58 3.52 17.48
CA PHE A 897 -7.00 2.30 16.92
C PHE A 897 -7.61 1.07 17.60
N VAL A 898 -8.04 0.09 16.80
CA VAL A 898 -8.66 -1.16 17.25
C VAL A 898 -7.98 -2.34 16.56
N TRP A 899 -7.67 -3.39 17.32
CA TRP A 899 -7.12 -4.63 16.78
C TRP A 899 -8.24 -5.62 16.41
N HIS A 900 -8.24 -6.10 15.17
CA HIS A 900 -9.14 -7.17 14.73
C HIS A 900 -8.37 -8.46 14.43
N GLU A 901 -8.85 -9.58 14.98
CA GLU A 901 -8.39 -10.92 14.58
C GLU A 901 -9.21 -11.42 13.39
N TYR A 902 -8.51 -11.68 12.29
CA TYR A 902 -9.07 -12.31 11.11
C TYR A 902 -8.61 -13.77 11.02
N TYR A 903 -9.43 -14.60 10.39
CA TYR A 903 -9.12 -16.00 10.13
C TYR A 903 -9.53 -16.40 8.72
N ALA A 904 -8.82 -17.39 8.19
CA ALA A 904 -9.23 -18.13 7.02
C ALA A 904 -9.09 -19.64 7.31
N GLU A 905 -10.12 -20.42 6.96
CA GLU A 905 -10.20 -21.86 7.22
C GLU A 905 -10.60 -22.63 5.95
N LEU A 906 -9.73 -23.54 5.53
CA LEU A 906 -9.94 -24.45 4.41
C LEU A 906 -10.70 -25.69 4.86
N SER A 907 -11.83 -25.96 4.21
CA SER A 907 -12.64 -27.16 4.38
C SER A 907 -12.75 -27.90 3.05
N VAL A 908 -12.48 -29.20 3.06
CA VAL A 908 -12.44 -30.04 1.85
C VAL A 908 -13.32 -31.26 2.09
N SER A 909 -14.16 -31.59 1.10
CA SER A 909 -14.83 -32.88 0.98
C SER A 909 -14.38 -33.59 -0.29
N ALA A 910 -14.31 -34.92 -0.27
CA ALA A 910 -13.83 -35.69 -1.42
C ALA A 910 -14.58 -37.02 -1.55
N THR A 911 -15.22 -37.26 -2.69
CA THR A 911 -15.99 -38.47 -2.95
C THR A 911 -15.32 -39.35 -4.01
N LEU A 912 -15.14 -40.63 -3.70
CA LEU A 912 -14.74 -41.66 -4.67
C LEU A 912 -15.98 -42.31 -5.29
N GLU A 913 -16.02 -42.44 -6.61
CA GLU A 913 -17.11 -43.08 -7.36
C GLU A 913 -16.63 -44.28 -8.18
N TYR A 914 -17.30 -45.41 -8.02
CA TYR A 914 -16.98 -46.68 -8.70
C TYR A 914 -18.20 -47.61 -8.78
N ALA A 915 -18.21 -48.49 -9.78
CA ALA A 915 -19.42 -49.23 -10.18
C ALA A 915 -20.01 -50.16 -9.10
N THR A 916 -19.18 -50.63 -8.17
CA THR A 916 -19.58 -51.55 -7.09
C THR A 916 -19.70 -50.87 -5.72
N LYS A 917 -19.71 -49.53 -5.66
CA LYS A 917 -19.77 -48.75 -4.42
C LYS A 917 -20.95 -49.09 -3.51
N GLU A 918 -22.13 -49.38 -4.08
CA GLU A 918 -23.30 -49.86 -3.30
C GLU A 918 -23.07 -51.20 -2.60
N ASN A 919 -22.16 -52.03 -3.11
CA ASN A 919 -21.77 -53.31 -2.49
C ASN A 919 -20.66 -53.16 -1.44
N GLY A 920 -20.08 -51.97 -1.29
CA GLY A 920 -19.03 -51.68 -0.31
C GLY A 920 -17.64 -52.20 -0.64
N TYR A 921 -17.35 -52.59 -1.89
CA TYR A 921 -16.03 -53.02 -2.35
C TYR A 921 -15.78 -52.67 -3.81
N LEU A 922 -14.52 -52.74 -4.26
CA LEU A 922 -14.09 -52.70 -5.66
C LEU A 922 -13.16 -53.89 -5.95
N LYS A 923 -13.01 -54.25 -7.22
CA LYS A 923 -12.10 -55.33 -7.64
C LYS A 923 -10.75 -54.80 -8.12
N SER A 924 -9.68 -55.57 -7.94
CA SER A 924 -8.38 -55.26 -8.56
C SER A 924 -8.52 -55.17 -10.09
N GLY A 925 -7.86 -54.19 -10.72
CA GLY A 925 -8.04 -53.87 -12.15
C GLY A 925 -9.22 -52.96 -12.50
N TYR A 926 -10.14 -52.66 -11.58
CA TYR A 926 -11.27 -51.75 -11.85
C TYR A 926 -10.94 -50.28 -11.58
N GLY A 927 -11.57 -49.40 -12.34
CA GLY A 927 -11.37 -47.95 -12.28
C GLY A 927 -12.37 -47.19 -11.41
N TYR A 928 -11.86 -46.25 -10.62
CA TYR A 928 -12.62 -45.30 -9.81
C TYR A 928 -12.33 -43.85 -10.24
N SER A 929 -13.28 -42.94 -10.02
CA SER A 929 -13.11 -41.49 -10.18
C SER A 929 -13.15 -40.80 -8.82
N ILE A 930 -12.54 -39.62 -8.72
CA ILE A 930 -12.60 -38.74 -7.53
C ILE A 930 -13.26 -37.41 -7.91
N ALA A 931 -14.04 -36.84 -6.99
CA ALA A 931 -14.50 -35.46 -7.04
C ALA A 931 -14.21 -34.77 -5.70
N VAL A 932 -13.40 -33.73 -5.72
CA VAL A 932 -12.98 -32.96 -4.54
C VAL A 932 -13.61 -31.58 -4.58
N THR A 933 -14.31 -31.20 -3.52
CA THR A 933 -14.91 -29.87 -3.37
C THR A 933 -14.27 -29.15 -2.18
N PRO A 934 -13.34 -28.21 -2.42
CA PRO A 934 -12.80 -27.36 -1.39
C PRO A 934 -13.63 -26.08 -1.21
N THR A 935 -13.62 -25.54 0.00
CA THR A 935 -14.35 -24.34 0.42
C THR A 935 -13.48 -23.57 1.42
N VAL A 936 -13.39 -22.25 1.27
CA VAL A 936 -12.71 -21.38 2.23
C VAL A 936 -13.76 -20.61 3.02
N ARG A 937 -13.56 -20.51 4.34
CA ARG A 937 -14.39 -19.70 5.24
C ARG A 937 -13.52 -18.64 5.88
N THR A 938 -14.02 -17.42 5.98
CA THR A 938 -13.28 -16.28 6.55
C THR A 938 -14.23 -15.28 7.19
N ASN A 939 -13.72 -14.49 8.14
CA ASN A 939 -14.34 -13.25 8.62
C ASN A 939 -13.64 -11.99 8.08
N TYR A 940 -12.68 -12.14 7.16
CA TYR A 940 -11.92 -11.02 6.61
C TYR A 940 -12.79 -10.12 5.72
N ASP A 941 -12.58 -8.82 5.84
CA ASP A 941 -13.34 -7.77 5.16
C ASP A 941 -12.86 -7.52 3.71
N LYS A 942 -11.70 -8.08 3.33
CA LYS A 942 -11.07 -7.95 2.00
C LYS A 942 -10.92 -9.32 1.32
N PRO A 943 -12.01 -9.96 0.85
CA PRO A 943 -11.98 -11.30 0.26
C PRO A 943 -11.10 -11.43 -0.98
N GLU A 944 -10.81 -10.32 -1.67
CA GLU A 944 -9.89 -10.23 -2.82
C GLU A 944 -8.43 -10.58 -2.47
N LEU A 945 -8.05 -10.51 -1.18
CA LEU A 945 -6.75 -10.93 -0.66
C LEU A 945 -6.76 -12.38 -0.12
N ILE A 946 -7.75 -13.19 -0.49
CA ILE A 946 -7.82 -14.63 -0.17
C ILE A 946 -8.01 -15.41 -1.48
N THR A 947 -7.01 -16.17 -1.89
CA THR A 947 -7.07 -16.89 -3.17
C THR A 947 -7.96 -18.13 -3.06
N ASN A 948 -8.52 -18.54 -4.21
CA ASN A 948 -9.20 -19.83 -4.30
C ASN A 948 -8.18 -20.98 -4.19
N PRO A 949 -8.58 -22.20 -3.78
CA PRO A 949 -7.70 -23.37 -3.84
C PRO A 949 -7.24 -23.65 -5.27
N GLN A 950 -5.93 -23.76 -5.48
CA GLN A 950 -5.30 -23.88 -6.80
C GLN A 950 -4.78 -25.28 -7.09
N THR A 951 -4.29 -25.99 -6.07
CA THR A 951 -3.68 -27.31 -6.21
C THR A 951 -4.44 -28.37 -5.44
N ALA A 952 -4.65 -29.54 -6.07
CA ALA A 952 -5.03 -30.76 -5.38
C ALA A 952 -4.21 -31.96 -5.91
N GLU A 953 -3.60 -32.71 -5.00
CA GLU A 953 -2.64 -33.78 -5.27
C GLU A 953 -3.07 -35.07 -4.54
N LEU A 954 -3.08 -36.20 -5.26
CA LEU A 954 -3.42 -37.50 -4.72
C LEU A 954 -2.16 -38.39 -4.60
N TYR A 955 -2.01 -39.05 -3.45
CA TYR A 955 -0.91 -39.96 -3.14
C TYR A 955 -1.47 -41.36 -2.89
N LEU A 956 -0.91 -42.35 -3.57
CA LEU A 956 -1.49 -43.70 -3.68
C LEU A 956 -0.54 -44.79 -3.13
N PRO A 957 -1.10 -45.90 -2.58
CA PRO A 957 -0.31 -46.96 -1.94
C PRO A 957 0.62 -47.70 -2.90
N GLU A 958 0.21 -47.90 -4.16
CA GLU A 958 1.02 -48.55 -5.21
C GLU A 958 2.24 -47.73 -5.62
N TYR A 959 2.24 -46.43 -5.34
CA TYR A 959 3.37 -45.51 -5.53
C TYR A 959 4.03 -45.14 -4.19
N ARG A 960 3.83 -45.98 -3.16
CA ARG A 960 4.41 -45.86 -1.81
C ARG A 960 4.08 -44.53 -1.10
N TYR A 961 3.08 -43.79 -1.58
CA TYR A 961 2.78 -42.40 -1.21
C TYR A 961 3.95 -41.40 -1.42
N GLU A 962 4.89 -41.73 -2.31
CA GLU A 962 6.07 -40.91 -2.61
C GLU A 962 5.80 -39.92 -3.74
N THR A 963 5.11 -40.33 -4.81
CA THR A 963 4.79 -39.48 -5.97
C THR A 963 3.39 -38.87 -5.87
N ALA A 964 3.29 -37.57 -6.17
CA ALA A 964 2.03 -36.83 -6.25
C ALA A 964 1.36 -37.02 -7.63
N ILE A 965 0.03 -37.22 -7.64
CA ILE A 965 -0.77 -37.26 -8.86
C ILE A 965 -1.65 -36.01 -8.89
N PRO A 966 -1.45 -35.09 -9.85
CA PRO A 966 -2.24 -33.86 -9.91
C PRO A 966 -3.69 -34.15 -10.32
N LEU A 967 -4.61 -33.44 -9.70
CA LEU A 967 -6.00 -33.35 -10.13
C LEU A 967 -6.21 -32.05 -10.92
N VAL A 968 -7.05 -32.11 -11.96
CA VAL A 968 -7.43 -30.94 -12.76
C VAL A 968 -8.70 -30.30 -12.21
N ARG A 969 -8.80 -28.97 -12.32
CA ARG A 969 -9.95 -28.21 -11.82
C ARG A 969 -11.00 -28.02 -12.91
N GLU A 970 -12.23 -28.48 -12.68
CA GLU A 970 -13.35 -28.38 -13.61
C GLU A 970 -14.65 -28.16 -12.84
N GLY A 971 -15.51 -27.23 -13.28
CA GLY A 971 -16.81 -26.98 -12.62
C GLY A 971 -16.73 -26.56 -11.14
N GLY A 972 -15.58 -26.04 -10.68
CA GLY A 972 -15.33 -25.71 -9.28
C GLY A 972 -14.85 -26.88 -8.41
N GLN A 973 -14.72 -28.09 -8.96
CA GLN A 973 -14.19 -29.28 -8.28
C GLN A 973 -12.81 -29.66 -8.82
N PHE A 974 -12.04 -30.44 -8.06
CA PHE A 974 -10.85 -31.13 -8.58
C PHE A 974 -11.19 -32.60 -8.86
N ILE A 975 -10.79 -33.06 -10.04
CA ILE A 975 -11.06 -34.40 -10.58
C ILE A 975 -9.81 -34.96 -11.26
N PHE A 976 -9.77 -36.26 -11.57
CA PHE A 976 -8.64 -36.81 -12.33
C PHE A 976 -8.51 -36.16 -13.72
N ALA A 977 -7.27 -36.00 -14.18
CA ALA A 977 -6.98 -35.77 -15.59
C ALA A 977 -7.46 -36.96 -16.46
N GLU A 978 -7.52 -36.75 -17.78
CA GLU A 978 -7.80 -37.83 -18.72
C GLU A 978 -6.70 -38.87 -18.69
N ASN A 979 -7.05 -40.14 -18.45
CA ASN A 979 -6.06 -41.20 -18.31
C ASN A 979 -5.64 -41.72 -19.69
N PRO A 980 -4.39 -41.50 -20.16
CA PRO A 980 -3.94 -41.93 -21.48
C PRO A 980 -3.80 -43.46 -21.61
N ALA A 981 -3.73 -44.20 -20.50
CA ALA A 981 -3.79 -45.66 -20.50
C ALA A 981 -5.24 -46.19 -20.67
N SER A 982 -6.25 -45.33 -20.58
CA SER A 982 -7.64 -45.67 -20.89
C SER A 982 -7.91 -45.51 -22.39
N PRO A 983 -8.36 -46.56 -23.13
CA PRO A 983 -8.70 -46.46 -24.55
C PRO A 983 -9.82 -45.47 -24.89
N PHE A 984 -10.52 -44.96 -23.88
CA PHE A 984 -11.61 -43.98 -23.99
C PHE A 984 -11.30 -42.68 -23.21
N LEU A 985 -10.04 -42.47 -22.80
CA LEU A 985 -9.58 -41.30 -22.04
C LEU A 985 -10.38 -41.01 -20.76
N TYR A 986 -10.95 -42.05 -20.13
CA TYR A 986 -11.74 -41.88 -18.91
C TYR A 986 -10.91 -41.25 -17.78
N ARG A 987 -11.49 -40.24 -17.12
CA ARG A 987 -10.94 -39.57 -15.93
C ARG A 987 -11.04 -40.46 -14.70
N LYS A 988 -10.28 -41.56 -14.71
CA LYS A 988 -10.28 -42.62 -13.69
C LYS A 988 -8.87 -43.14 -13.41
N GLN A 989 -8.60 -43.38 -12.14
CA GLN A 989 -7.48 -44.21 -11.70
C GLN A 989 -7.94 -45.66 -11.59
N TYR A 990 -7.07 -46.61 -11.92
CA TYR A 990 -7.36 -48.04 -11.85
C TYR A 990 -6.60 -48.68 -10.69
N LEU A 991 -7.27 -49.54 -9.93
CA LEU A 991 -6.59 -50.39 -8.95
C LEU A 991 -5.60 -51.32 -9.65
N PRO A 992 -4.35 -51.47 -9.18
CA PRO A 992 -3.42 -52.44 -9.74
C PRO A 992 -3.99 -53.86 -9.77
N LEU A 993 -3.69 -54.63 -10.83
CA LEU A 993 -4.19 -56.01 -10.98
C LEU A 993 -3.71 -56.93 -9.86
N TRP A 994 -2.48 -56.70 -9.37
CA TRP A 994 -1.85 -57.47 -8.30
C TRP A 994 -2.23 -56.99 -6.90
N PHE A 995 -2.99 -55.90 -6.76
CA PHE A 995 -3.35 -55.35 -5.44
C PHE A 995 -4.10 -56.42 -4.62
N PRO A 996 -3.69 -56.68 -3.37
CA PRO A 996 -4.18 -57.84 -2.62
C PRO A 996 -5.66 -57.76 -2.29
N ASP A 997 -6.36 -58.88 -2.47
CA ASP A 997 -7.73 -59.08 -1.99
C ASP A 997 -7.81 -58.93 -0.46
N ASP A 998 -9.01 -58.64 0.03
CA ASP A 998 -9.33 -58.43 1.44
C ASP A 998 -8.46 -57.35 2.14
N THR A 999 -7.92 -56.41 1.35
CA THR A 999 -7.08 -55.30 1.80
C THR A 999 -7.75 -53.97 1.48
N ASP A 1000 -7.54 -52.97 2.34
CA ASP A 1000 -8.10 -51.64 2.15
C ASP A 1000 -7.11 -50.76 1.37
N TYR A 1001 -7.54 -50.30 0.19
CA TYR A 1001 -6.83 -49.31 -0.60
C TYR A 1001 -7.15 -47.92 -0.05
N ILE A 1002 -6.14 -47.22 0.48
CA ILE A 1002 -6.30 -45.94 1.17
C ILE A 1002 -5.59 -44.88 0.35
N ALA A 1003 -6.33 -43.96 -0.26
CA ALA A 1003 -5.71 -42.78 -0.89
C ALA A 1003 -5.49 -41.66 0.15
N GLN A 1004 -4.49 -40.82 -0.08
CA GLN A 1004 -4.28 -39.57 0.64
C GLN A 1004 -4.40 -38.40 -0.32
N LEU A 1005 -5.17 -37.38 0.05
CA LEU A 1005 -5.40 -36.18 -0.76
C LEU A 1005 -4.83 -34.97 -0.03
N LEU A 1006 -4.03 -34.17 -0.73
CA LEU A 1006 -3.66 -32.81 -0.34
C LEU A 1006 -4.46 -31.82 -1.19
N VAL A 1007 -5.01 -30.78 -0.55
CA VAL A 1007 -5.44 -29.54 -1.21
C VAL A 1007 -4.64 -28.39 -0.60
N THR A 1008 -4.05 -27.55 -1.43
CA THR A 1008 -3.10 -26.50 -1.01
C THR A 1008 -3.21 -25.26 -1.89
N ASP A 1009 -2.37 -24.26 -1.59
CA ASP A 1009 -2.12 -23.06 -2.39
C ASP A 1009 -3.31 -22.10 -2.41
N VAL A 1010 -3.95 -22.02 -1.24
CA VAL A 1010 -4.88 -20.98 -0.83
C VAL A 1010 -4.07 -19.94 -0.05
N HIS A 1011 -3.74 -18.82 -0.67
CA HIS A 1011 -2.93 -17.78 -0.06
C HIS A 1011 -3.80 -16.73 0.64
N THR A 1012 -3.35 -16.27 1.80
CA THR A 1012 -4.04 -15.31 2.66
C THR A 1012 -3.01 -14.43 3.38
N PRO A 1013 -3.39 -13.29 3.99
CA PRO A 1013 -2.46 -12.48 4.77
C PRO A 1013 -1.85 -13.21 5.99
N GLY A 1014 -2.55 -14.21 6.53
CA GLY A 1014 -2.06 -15.08 7.60
C GLY A 1014 -1.19 -16.26 7.12
N GLY A 1015 -0.89 -16.35 5.82
CA GLY A 1015 -0.12 -17.43 5.21
C GLY A 1015 -0.95 -18.37 4.33
N THR A 1016 -0.31 -19.45 3.87
CA THR A 1016 -0.88 -20.40 2.89
C THR A 1016 -1.59 -21.57 3.57
N LEU A 1017 -2.87 -21.77 3.26
CA LEU A 1017 -3.67 -22.88 3.80
C LEU A 1017 -3.43 -24.18 3.02
N SER A 1018 -3.33 -25.29 3.75
CA SER A 1018 -3.22 -26.64 3.22
C SER A 1018 -4.03 -27.65 4.05
N LYS A 1019 -4.62 -28.65 3.42
CA LYS A 1019 -5.42 -29.67 4.10
C LYS A 1019 -5.21 -31.05 3.51
N TRP A 1020 -4.90 -32.00 4.39
CA TRP A 1020 -4.85 -33.42 4.07
C TRP A 1020 -6.17 -34.11 4.43
N ILE A 1021 -6.63 -35.01 3.55
CA ILE A 1021 -7.63 -36.04 3.85
C ILE A 1021 -6.95 -37.40 3.75
N ILE A 1022 -7.11 -38.24 4.77
CA ILE A 1022 -6.48 -39.55 4.91
C ILE A 1022 -7.56 -40.58 5.22
N GLY A 1023 -7.77 -41.55 4.32
CA GLY A 1023 -8.77 -42.62 4.51
C GLY A 1023 -10.21 -42.10 4.58
N GLY A 1024 -11.09 -42.85 5.27
CA GLY A 1024 -12.50 -42.51 5.39
C GLY A 1024 -13.21 -42.57 4.04
N GLU A 1025 -13.65 -41.42 3.50
CA GLU A 1025 -14.25 -41.34 2.16
C GLU A 1025 -13.26 -41.67 1.03
N LEU A 1026 -11.96 -41.64 1.32
CA LEU A 1026 -10.87 -42.01 0.40
C LEU A 1026 -10.40 -43.48 0.54
N GLN A 1027 -11.18 -44.33 1.22
CA GLN A 1027 -10.89 -45.75 1.41
C GLN A 1027 -11.77 -46.63 0.50
N ILE A 1028 -11.14 -47.56 -0.21
CA ILE A 1028 -11.79 -48.58 -1.04
C ILE A 1028 -11.45 -49.97 -0.50
N ARG A 1029 -12.46 -50.77 -0.15
CA ARG A 1029 -12.25 -52.18 0.18
C ARG A 1029 -11.98 -52.97 -1.10
N VAL A 1030 -10.83 -53.63 -1.20
CA VAL A 1030 -10.56 -54.60 -2.29
C VAL A 1030 -10.94 -55.99 -1.81
N ALA A 1031 -11.65 -56.77 -2.64
CA ALA A 1031 -12.24 -58.04 -2.22
C ALA A 1031 -12.14 -59.18 -3.26
N ASP A 1032 -11.74 -58.88 -4.49
CA ASP A 1032 -11.66 -59.82 -5.61
C ASP A 1032 -10.89 -59.16 -6.78
N SER A 1033 -10.55 -59.92 -7.83
CA SER A 1033 -9.83 -59.42 -9.02
C SER A 1033 -10.71 -59.42 -10.28
N MET A 1034 -10.43 -58.56 -11.27
CA MET A 1034 -11.18 -58.54 -12.54
C MET A 1034 -11.19 -59.88 -13.29
N TYR A 1035 -10.22 -60.77 -13.04
CA TYR A 1035 -10.18 -62.10 -13.62
C TYR A 1035 -11.29 -63.04 -13.09
N SER A 1036 -11.93 -62.72 -11.95
CA SER A 1036 -13.05 -63.49 -11.43
C SER A 1036 -14.39 -63.16 -12.10
N ASP A 1037 -14.45 -62.11 -12.92
CA ASP A 1037 -15.60 -61.86 -13.79
C ASP A 1037 -15.59 -62.77 -15.03
N ASP A 1038 -14.42 -63.36 -15.36
CA ASP A 1038 -14.24 -64.28 -16.50
C ASP A 1038 -14.55 -65.75 -16.13
N VAL A 1039 -15.47 -65.97 -15.18
CA VAL A 1039 -16.06 -67.30 -14.96
C VAL A 1039 -17.03 -67.60 -16.11
N THR A 1040 -16.45 -68.01 -17.23
CA THR A 1040 -17.14 -68.85 -18.21
C THR A 1040 -17.49 -70.18 -17.53
N THR A 1041 -18.66 -70.25 -16.89
CA THR A 1041 -19.23 -71.49 -16.38
C THR A 1041 -19.58 -72.41 -17.56
N ALA A 1042 -18.59 -73.20 -17.98
CA ALA A 1042 -18.79 -74.35 -18.85
C ALA A 1042 -19.24 -75.56 -18.00
N ASP A 1043 -20.52 -75.56 -17.60
CA ASP A 1043 -21.28 -76.69 -17.05
C ASP A 1043 -22.67 -76.76 -17.70
#